data_AF-A0AAU2ERT7-F1
#
_entry.id   AF-A0AAU2ERT7-F1
#
_cell.length_a   1.000
_cell.length_b   1.000
_cell.length_c   1.000
_cell.angle_alpha   90.00
_cell.angle_beta   90.00
_cell.angle_gamma   90.00
#
_symmetry.space_group_name_H-M   'P 1'
#
loop_
_entity.id
_entity.type
_entity.pdbx_description
1 polymer ?
#
loop_
_entity_poly.entity_id
_entity_poly.type
_entity_poly.pdbx_seq_one_letter_code
_entity_poly.pdbx_strand_id
1 'polypeptide(L)'
;MVTLPAVGRLALAALLALSGTLATAPAADAAPAFDTAPAAAALGRLIPAQQNQITLLPVAKDAGNDSFSVSGSPGAITVSGTSPATLLTGVGWYLENIARVDIGLPGDSLGKLPALLPGVGTPVSRSATVPHRYALNDTDAGYSGAYRDFASYQREMDVLALHGINEVFVQTGAEYPYYKALQAFGYSAAELRSWFPGPAHQSWWLLQNMSSFAGPVSEQLIAARVSTGRQVTDYLRSLGMTPVLPGYFGTVPAAFATRNPDARVVPQGNWVGFNRPDWLDPTSAAFPRLAAAYYQAQREAFGDSSMYKMDLLHEGGSAGSVDVSAAAGAVQRALLTAHPGAVWSLLGWESNPSSAVLSGADRSKMLILDGLADRYDNLNRESQWQGTPYAFGTIPNFGGHTSPGANTAVWVQRFQQWRTKTGSALKGIAYMPEATGTDPAAFDLFSALAWGPSGVDQTTWFAGYAARRYGGADVHATAAWEALRRGPYSMPSGSWSEAQDSLFAARPSLAVTRGASWSPPSMRYDAAQVRTALDELLLVAPSLQGSDAYRFDLVNFSRQVLDNRARTLLPQIAGAYNARNLTLFRSLAGEWNADLALVDRVSGADARSMVGPWIAAARSWGTDATERNRLEYDVRSLLTTWGPRAASDDNGLHDYANRDWAGLVSGLYGPRWAAYFSSLDKALTSGSAPRPIDWYAMDDAWARQTASYPTAPTGDPVALAREVARAVPGAAAVPTPGTGRLVGIGGKCVDTVYGATSTGTALQLNTCGGATTQTWTLPGDGTIRTAGKCADTRSGAVAAGTPVQLAPCSGAPSQSWALQADLTVRNAKSGLCLDASGASSSNGTRLIIWPCAAATNQQWRLTPR
;
A
#
# COMPACT_ATOMS: atom_id res chain seq x y z
N MET A 1 20.59 -74.72 54.69
CA MET A 1 19.86 -75.94 54.30
C MET A 1 19.84 -75.95 52.77
N VAL A 2 20.80 -76.54 52.03
CA VAL A 2 21.07 -78.00 51.84
C VAL A 2 19.78 -78.66 51.32
N THR A 3 19.58 -79.15 50.09
CA THR A 3 20.39 -79.90 49.06
C THR A 3 19.52 -80.03 47.77
N LEU A 4 19.97 -79.73 46.52
CA LEU A 4 20.71 -80.56 45.50
C LEU A 4 19.86 -81.68 44.80
N PRO A 5 20.25 -82.25 43.62
CA PRO A 5 20.57 -81.63 42.31
C PRO A 5 20.11 -82.48 41.07
N ALA A 6 20.38 -82.02 39.83
CA ALA A 6 20.70 -82.94 38.71
C ALA A 6 21.41 -82.23 37.54
N VAL A 7 22.63 -82.71 37.23
CA VAL A 7 23.25 -83.00 35.91
C VAL A 7 23.22 -81.89 34.83
N GLY A 8 24.28 -81.51 34.13
CA GLY A 8 25.62 -82.05 33.91
C GLY A 8 26.36 -81.12 32.92
N ARG A 9 27.68 -81.31 32.85
CA ARG A 9 28.69 -80.49 32.15
C ARG A 9 28.87 -80.88 30.67
N LEU A 10 29.31 -79.88 29.88
CA LEU A 10 30.26 -79.92 28.75
C LEU A 10 29.95 -80.79 27.52
N ALA A 11 29.95 -80.17 26.33
CA ALA A 11 30.90 -80.52 25.25
C ALA A 11 30.94 -79.45 24.13
N LEU A 12 32.15 -79.27 23.63
CA LEU A 12 32.65 -78.42 22.56
C LEU A 12 32.20 -78.92 21.17
N ALA A 13 31.81 -78.04 20.25
CA ALA A 13 31.98 -78.28 18.81
C ALA A 13 31.86 -76.98 18.00
N ALA A 14 32.85 -76.74 17.14
CA ALA A 14 32.95 -75.63 16.20
C ALA A 14 31.96 -75.76 15.03
N LEU A 15 31.47 -74.62 14.52
CA LEU A 15 30.99 -74.43 13.14
C LEU A 15 31.12 -72.94 12.80
N LEU A 16 32.08 -72.57 11.93
CA LEU A 16 31.92 -72.40 10.48
C LEU A 16 30.96 -71.26 10.10
N ALA A 17 31.56 -70.21 9.55
CA ALA A 17 30.88 -69.10 8.91
C ALA A 17 30.08 -69.57 7.69
N LEU A 18 28.84 -69.09 7.60
CA LEU A 18 28.12 -68.92 6.34
C LEU A 18 27.28 -67.65 6.46
N SER A 19 27.64 -66.70 5.60
CA SER A 19 26.96 -65.47 5.27
C SER A 19 25.48 -65.69 4.96
N GLY A 20 24.62 -65.23 5.85
CA GLY A 20 23.19 -65.06 5.62
C GLY A 20 22.87 -63.56 5.54
N THR A 21 22.48 -63.10 4.36
CA THR A 21 21.85 -61.81 4.13
C THR A 21 20.61 -61.66 5.00
N LEU A 22 20.71 -60.91 6.10
CA LEU A 22 19.53 -60.37 6.78
C LEU A 22 18.94 -59.30 5.86
N ALA A 23 17.94 -59.72 5.08
CA ALA A 23 17.02 -58.80 4.43
C ALA A 23 16.41 -57.92 5.53
N THR A 24 16.84 -56.67 5.61
CA THR A 24 16.15 -55.63 6.37
C THR A 24 14.75 -55.53 5.80
N ALA A 25 13.74 -55.91 6.58
CA ALA A 25 12.35 -55.60 6.27
C ALA A 25 12.26 -54.10 5.92
N PRO A 26 11.54 -53.70 4.86
CA PRO A 26 11.35 -52.29 4.58
C PRO A 26 10.72 -51.66 5.81
N ALA A 27 11.31 -50.58 6.32
CA ALA A 27 10.67 -49.74 7.31
C ALA A 27 9.28 -49.40 6.76
N ALA A 28 8.22 -49.72 7.51
CA ALA A 28 6.88 -49.30 7.14
C ALA A 28 6.91 -47.78 6.95
N ASP A 29 6.67 -47.30 5.74
CA ASP A 29 6.60 -45.87 5.43
C ASP A 29 5.59 -45.25 6.39
N ALA A 30 6.09 -44.44 7.33
CA ALA A 30 5.22 -43.69 8.23
C ALA A 30 4.30 -42.82 7.39
N ALA A 31 3.00 -42.81 7.71
CA ALA A 31 2.04 -41.96 7.02
C ALA A 31 2.53 -40.49 7.06
N PRO A 32 2.42 -39.74 5.94
CA PRO A 32 2.84 -38.35 5.91
C PRO A 32 2.10 -37.52 6.96
N ALA A 33 2.76 -36.52 7.53
CA ALA A 33 2.19 -35.71 8.61
C ALA A 33 0.89 -34.97 8.22
N PHE A 34 0.72 -34.66 6.93
CA PHE A 34 -0.48 -34.09 6.32
C PHE A 34 -0.45 -34.27 4.79
N ASP A 35 -1.57 -34.03 4.12
CA ASP A 35 -1.68 -34.06 2.65
C ASP A 35 -1.02 -32.83 2.00
N THR A 36 -0.05 -33.06 1.11
CA THR A 36 0.66 -32.01 0.38
C THR A 36 -0.01 -31.62 -0.95
N ALA A 37 -1.05 -32.34 -1.39
CA ALA A 37 -1.70 -32.09 -2.68
C ALA A 37 -2.21 -30.65 -2.86
N PRO A 38 -2.78 -29.97 -1.83
CA PRO A 38 -3.17 -28.56 -1.96
C PRO A 38 -2.00 -27.63 -2.27
N ALA A 39 -0.86 -27.81 -1.59
CA ALA A 39 0.35 -27.03 -1.87
C ALA A 39 0.94 -27.35 -3.24
N ALA A 40 0.93 -28.63 -3.66
CA ALA A 40 1.38 -29.02 -5.00
C ALA A 40 0.49 -28.40 -6.09
N ALA A 41 -0.83 -28.34 -5.90
CA ALA A 41 -1.76 -27.70 -6.83
C ALA A 41 -1.53 -26.19 -6.92
N ALA A 42 -1.29 -25.51 -5.80
CA ALA A 42 -0.88 -24.10 -5.78
C ALA A 42 0.43 -23.88 -6.52
N LEU A 43 1.43 -24.73 -6.27
CA LEU A 43 2.71 -24.70 -6.96
C LEU A 43 2.55 -24.85 -8.48
N GLY A 44 1.69 -25.76 -8.92
CA GLY A 44 1.38 -25.96 -10.33
C GLY A 44 0.69 -24.77 -11.00
N ARG A 45 -0.05 -23.95 -10.27
CA ARG A 45 -0.59 -22.68 -10.78
C ARG A 45 0.46 -21.56 -10.78
N LEU A 46 1.31 -21.51 -9.76
CA LEU A 46 2.31 -20.46 -9.57
C LEU A 46 3.49 -20.61 -10.55
N ILE A 47 4.04 -21.82 -10.69
CA ILE A 47 5.25 -22.10 -11.49
C ILE A 47 5.12 -23.44 -12.26
N PRO A 48 4.16 -23.56 -13.19
CA PRO A 48 3.79 -24.83 -13.83
C PRO A 48 4.97 -25.56 -14.50
N ALA A 49 5.95 -24.84 -15.05
CA ALA A 49 7.07 -25.42 -15.78
C ALA A 49 8.17 -26.00 -14.86
N GLN A 50 8.30 -25.49 -13.64
CA GLN A 50 9.36 -25.88 -12.69
C GLN A 50 8.84 -26.72 -11.52
N GLN A 51 7.52 -26.86 -11.34
CA GLN A 51 6.93 -27.55 -10.19
C GLN A 51 7.51 -28.96 -9.95
N ASN A 52 7.82 -29.72 -11.02
CA ASN A 52 8.36 -31.09 -10.92
C ASN A 52 9.81 -31.15 -10.43
N GLN A 53 10.49 -30.00 -10.33
CA GLN A 53 11.83 -29.88 -9.77
C GLN A 53 11.80 -29.60 -8.26
N ILE A 54 10.62 -29.49 -7.66
CA ILE A 54 10.42 -29.24 -6.23
C ILE A 54 9.66 -30.41 -5.61
N THR A 55 10.31 -31.08 -4.66
CA THR A 55 9.68 -32.08 -3.80
C THR A 55 9.19 -31.43 -2.52
N LEU A 56 7.90 -31.59 -2.21
CA LEU A 56 7.28 -31.09 -0.99
C LEU A 56 7.23 -32.21 0.06
N LEU A 57 7.87 -32.00 1.22
CA LEU A 57 7.94 -32.97 2.31
C LEU A 57 7.17 -32.50 3.54
N PRO A 58 6.05 -33.16 3.90
CA PRO A 58 5.30 -32.80 5.09
C PRO A 58 6.08 -33.21 6.34
N VAL A 59 6.28 -32.28 7.28
CA VAL A 59 6.86 -32.57 8.60
C VAL A 59 5.86 -32.30 9.71
N ALA A 60 5.91 -33.10 10.77
CA ALA A 60 5.07 -32.89 11.93
C ALA A 60 5.37 -31.52 12.57
N LYS A 61 4.33 -30.82 12.97
CA LYS A 61 4.48 -29.61 13.77
C LYS A 61 4.74 -30.00 15.22
N ASP A 62 5.97 -29.80 15.69
CA ASP A 62 6.30 -29.90 17.11
C ASP A 62 5.59 -28.80 17.92
N ALA A 63 5.75 -28.76 19.25
CA ALA A 63 5.20 -27.71 20.12
C ALA A 63 5.71 -26.28 19.83
N GLY A 64 6.43 -26.08 18.72
CA GLY A 64 6.93 -24.80 18.23
C GLY A 64 6.06 -24.14 17.16
N ASN A 65 6.53 -22.99 16.67
CA ASN A 65 5.88 -22.26 15.59
C ASN A 65 6.07 -22.97 14.23
N ASP A 66 5.32 -22.53 13.22
CA ASP A 66 5.48 -23.03 11.85
C ASP A 66 6.93 -22.91 11.38
N SER A 67 7.42 -23.93 10.68
CA SER A 67 8.80 -23.96 10.20
C SER A 67 8.91 -24.65 8.86
N PHE A 68 9.92 -24.22 8.09
CA PHE A 68 10.27 -24.84 6.83
C PHE A 68 11.78 -25.04 6.71
N SER A 69 12.18 -25.95 5.84
CA SER A 69 13.56 -26.07 5.38
C SER A 69 13.63 -26.22 3.86
N VAL A 70 14.71 -25.72 3.27
CA VAL A 70 14.98 -25.78 1.83
C VAL A 70 16.37 -26.33 1.61
N SER A 71 16.48 -27.34 0.74
CA SER A 71 17.74 -27.97 0.35
C SER A 71 17.64 -28.53 -1.08
N GLY A 72 18.72 -29.10 -1.60
CA GLY A 72 18.69 -29.85 -2.86
C GLY A 72 19.70 -29.36 -3.90
N SER A 73 19.93 -30.20 -4.90
CA SER A 73 20.82 -29.92 -6.03
C SER A 73 20.06 -29.19 -7.15
N PRO A 74 20.76 -28.63 -8.16
CA PRO A 74 20.09 -28.02 -9.31
C PRO A 74 19.06 -28.97 -9.93
N GLY A 75 17.84 -28.48 -10.14
CA GLY A 75 16.70 -29.23 -10.67
C GLY A 75 16.06 -30.26 -9.74
N ALA A 76 16.52 -30.38 -8.50
CA ALA A 76 15.98 -31.31 -7.50
C ALA A 76 15.96 -30.66 -6.11
N ILE A 77 15.08 -29.68 -5.95
CA ILE A 77 14.89 -28.90 -4.73
C ILE A 77 13.92 -29.65 -3.82
N THR A 78 14.23 -29.68 -2.54
CA THR A 78 13.36 -30.27 -1.50
C THR A 78 12.97 -29.17 -0.52
N VAL A 79 11.66 -29.00 -0.33
CA VAL A 79 11.09 -28.09 0.67
C VAL A 79 10.32 -28.92 1.68
N SER A 80 10.73 -28.84 2.95
CA SER A 80 9.98 -29.44 4.05
C SER A 80 9.22 -28.39 4.84
N GLY A 81 8.03 -28.67 5.35
CA GLY A 81 7.22 -27.68 6.07
C GLY A 81 6.14 -28.28 6.98
N THR A 82 5.69 -27.50 7.96
CA THR A 82 4.74 -27.95 9.02
C THR A 82 3.26 -27.86 8.64
N SER A 83 2.94 -27.30 7.47
CA SER A 83 1.61 -27.27 6.87
C SER A 83 1.72 -27.05 5.35
N PRO A 84 0.65 -27.25 4.56
CA PRO A 84 0.67 -26.93 3.14
C PRO A 84 1.03 -25.46 2.85
N ALA A 85 0.47 -24.50 3.58
CA ALA A 85 0.85 -23.10 3.46
C ALA A 85 2.33 -22.86 3.82
N THR A 86 2.85 -23.54 4.85
CA THR A 86 4.26 -23.40 5.26
C THR A 86 5.23 -23.99 4.22
N LEU A 87 4.82 -25.06 3.52
CA LEU A 87 5.55 -25.57 2.36
C LEU A 87 5.65 -24.50 1.27
N LEU A 88 4.53 -23.82 0.96
CA LEU A 88 4.54 -22.71 0.01
C LEU A 88 5.41 -21.55 0.50
N THR A 89 5.42 -21.24 1.79
CA THR A 89 6.34 -20.23 2.33
C THR A 89 7.81 -20.59 2.11
N GLY A 90 8.18 -21.86 2.27
CA GLY A 90 9.53 -22.34 1.95
C GLY A 90 9.88 -22.22 0.47
N VAL A 91 8.89 -22.49 -0.41
CA VAL A 91 9.04 -22.24 -1.86
C VAL A 91 9.21 -20.76 -2.14
N GLY A 92 8.39 -19.88 -1.56
CA GLY A 92 8.50 -18.42 -1.71
C GLY A 92 9.88 -17.93 -1.30
N TRP A 93 10.34 -18.35 -0.11
CA TRP A 93 11.70 -18.03 0.35
C TRP A 93 12.78 -18.49 -0.64
N TYR A 94 12.66 -19.71 -1.18
CA TYR A 94 13.60 -20.24 -2.18
C TYR A 94 13.58 -19.40 -3.47
N LEU A 95 12.40 -19.07 -3.98
CA LEU A 95 12.25 -18.26 -5.20
C LEU A 95 12.93 -16.90 -5.02
N GLU A 96 12.68 -16.24 -3.90
CA GLU A 96 13.20 -14.91 -3.61
C GLU A 96 14.72 -14.89 -3.38
N ASN A 97 15.23 -15.85 -2.59
CA ASN A 97 16.59 -15.78 -2.06
C ASN A 97 17.60 -16.56 -2.91
N ILE A 98 17.16 -17.62 -3.59
CA ILE A 98 18.03 -18.50 -4.38
C ILE A 98 17.75 -18.32 -5.87
N ALA A 99 16.48 -18.43 -6.30
CA ALA A 99 16.12 -18.28 -7.72
C ALA A 99 16.08 -16.82 -8.20
N ARG A 100 16.10 -15.85 -7.26
CA ARG A 100 16.05 -14.41 -7.51
C ARG A 100 14.82 -13.98 -8.32
N VAL A 101 13.67 -14.57 -8.01
CA VAL A 101 12.37 -14.25 -8.60
C VAL A 101 11.37 -13.89 -7.50
N ASP A 102 10.47 -12.98 -7.84
CA ASP A 102 9.45 -12.40 -6.96
C ASP A 102 8.06 -12.73 -7.50
N ILE A 103 7.14 -13.07 -6.59
CA ILE A 103 5.70 -13.16 -6.87
C ILE A 103 5.00 -12.25 -5.86
N GLY A 104 4.74 -11.02 -6.27
CA GLY A 104 4.19 -9.96 -5.43
C GLY A 104 2.67 -9.88 -5.46
N LEU A 105 2.15 -9.05 -4.54
CA LEU A 105 0.73 -8.70 -4.40
C LEU A 105 0.53 -7.20 -4.69
N PRO A 106 0.75 -6.71 -5.95
CA PRO A 106 0.86 -7.46 -7.20
C PRO A 106 2.24 -7.38 -7.90
N GLY A 107 2.32 -8.01 -9.08
CA GLY A 107 3.46 -7.96 -9.97
C GLY A 107 4.43 -9.10 -9.74
N ASP A 108 4.96 -9.71 -10.81
CA ASP A 108 5.93 -10.80 -10.68
C ASP A 108 7.08 -10.72 -11.69
N SER A 109 8.14 -11.48 -11.39
CA SER A 109 9.28 -11.69 -12.28
C SER A 109 9.40 -13.14 -12.75
N LEU A 110 8.28 -13.87 -12.82
CA LEU A 110 8.27 -15.30 -13.17
C LEU A 110 8.85 -15.59 -14.55
N GLY A 111 8.75 -14.64 -15.48
CA GLY A 111 9.39 -14.72 -16.79
C GLY A 111 10.94 -14.79 -16.74
N LYS A 112 11.55 -14.58 -15.57
CA LYS A 112 12.99 -14.72 -15.31
C LYS A 112 13.36 -15.99 -14.56
N LEU A 113 12.38 -16.80 -14.16
CA LEU A 113 12.64 -18.06 -13.49
C LEU A 113 13.36 -19.03 -14.46
N PRO A 114 14.56 -19.54 -14.13
CA PRO A 114 15.30 -20.40 -15.04
C PRO A 114 14.57 -21.73 -15.27
N ALA A 115 14.76 -22.31 -16.45
CA ALA A 115 14.19 -23.61 -16.79
C ALA A 115 14.70 -24.73 -15.87
N LEU A 116 15.99 -24.67 -15.49
CA LEU A 116 16.59 -25.52 -14.46
C LEU A 116 16.75 -24.70 -13.17
N LEU A 117 16.07 -25.12 -12.10
CA LEU A 117 16.11 -24.45 -10.81
C LEU A 117 17.52 -24.52 -10.18
N PRO A 118 18.07 -23.40 -9.68
CA PRO A 118 19.39 -23.37 -9.03
C PRO A 118 19.43 -24.20 -7.75
N GLY A 119 20.52 -24.94 -7.54
CA GLY A 119 20.70 -25.72 -6.32
C GLY A 119 20.90 -24.85 -5.07
N VAL A 120 20.59 -25.42 -3.91
CA VAL A 120 20.77 -24.77 -2.61
C VAL A 120 22.14 -25.17 -2.06
N GLY A 121 23.07 -24.21 -1.99
CA GLY A 121 24.45 -24.48 -1.55
C GLY A 121 24.53 -25.08 -0.14
N THR A 122 23.87 -24.44 0.84
CA THR A 122 23.75 -24.93 2.22
C THR A 122 22.27 -25.02 2.59
N PRO A 123 21.79 -26.15 3.12
CA PRO A 123 20.42 -26.26 3.60
C PRO A 123 20.05 -25.12 4.57
N VAL A 124 18.89 -24.53 4.38
CA VAL A 124 18.40 -23.44 5.24
C VAL A 124 17.13 -23.90 5.95
N SER A 125 17.07 -23.65 7.25
CA SER A 125 15.85 -23.78 8.05
C SER A 125 15.43 -22.42 8.62
N ARG A 126 14.12 -22.20 8.66
CA ARG A 126 13.49 -21.00 9.21
C ARG A 126 12.25 -21.39 10.00
N SER A 127 11.97 -20.60 11.04
CA SER A 127 10.77 -20.74 11.86
C SER A 127 10.11 -19.38 12.02
N ALA A 128 8.78 -19.38 12.05
CA ALA A 128 8.01 -18.19 12.39
C ALA A 128 8.29 -17.80 13.85
N THR A 129 8.33 -16.50 14.12
CA THR A 129 8.56 -15.95 15.46
C THR A 129 7.25 -15.70 16.22
N VAL A 130 6.12 -15.78 15.52
CA VAL A 130 4.77 -15.56 16.05
C VAL A 130 3.79 -16.57 15.44
N PRO A 131 2.78 -17.02 16.19
CA PRO A 131 1.79 -17.98 15.69
C PRO A 131 0.77 -17.36 14.71
N HIS A 132 0.33 -16.13 14.93
CA HIS A 132 -0.68 -15.46 14.10
C HIS A 132 -0.04 -14.59 13.01
N ARG A 133 -0.36 -14.84 11.74
CA ARG A 133 0.01 -13.99 10.60
C ARG A 133 -1.24 -13.74 9.79
N TYR A 134 -1.92 -12.66 10.17
CA TYR A 134 -3.24 -12.29 9.69
C TYR A 134 -3.16 -11.35 8.49
N ALA A 135 -4.07 -11.51 7.54
CA ALA A 135 -4.25 -10.62 6.41
C ALA A 135 -5.70 -10.17 6.22
N LEU A 136 -5.80 -8.95 5.66
CA LEU A 136 -6.98 -8.26 5.13
C LEU A 136 -7.81 -7.50 6.18
N ASN A 137 -8.12 -6.25 5.85
CA ASN A 137 -8.94 -5.35 6.66
C ASN A 137 -10.43 -5.69 6.53
N ASP A 138 -11.24 -5.18 7.45
CA ASP A 138 -12.70 -5.16 7.36
C ASP A 138 -13.22 -4.51 6.08
N THR A 139 -12.49 -3.54 5.51
CA THR A 139 -12.89 -2.81 4.30
C THR A 139 -12.29 -3.34 2.99
N ASP A 140 -11.33 -4.28 3.06
CA ASP A 140 -10.59 -4.77 1.89
C ASP A 140 -11.50 -5.34 0.80
N ALA A 141 -12.47 -6.18 1.16
CA ALA A 141 -13.35 -6.80 0.18
C ALA A 141 -14.13 -5.75 -0.65
N GLY A 142 -14.54 -4.64 -0.03
CA GLY A 142 -15.22 -3.54 -0.72
C GLY A 142 -14.31 -2.83 -1.72
N TYR A 143 -13.12 -2.42 -1.29
CA TYR A 143 -12.21 -1.58 -2.09
C TYR A 143 -11.28 -2.32 -3.05
N SER A 144 -11.01 -3.60 -2.81
CA SER A 144 -10.06 -4.41 -3.60
C SER A 144 -10.74 -5.26 -4.67
N GLY A 145 -12.04 -5.51 -4.51
CA GLY A 145 -12.84 -6.18 -5.53
C GLY A 145 -13.97 -7.01 -4.95
N ALA A 146 -15.09 -6.36 -4.63
CA ALA A 146 -16.27 -7.02 -4.10
C ALA A 146 -16.90 -8.05 -5.05
N TYR A 147 -16.51 -8.01 -6.33
CA TYR A 147 -16.98 -8.84 -7.44
C TYR A 147 -15.88 -9.70 -8.06
N ARG A 148 -14.86 -10.07 -7.28
CA ARG A 148 -13.80 -10.99 -7.71
C ARG A 148 -14.32 -12.41 -7.86
N ASP A 149 -13.88 -13.10 -8.91
CA ASP A 149 -14.14 -14.52 -9.10
C ASP A 149 -13.23 -15.38 -8.20
N PHE A 150 -13.54 -16.68 -8.13
CA PHE A 150 -12.75 -17.60 -7.31
C PHE A 150 -11.30 -17.72 -7.78
N ALA A 151 -11.01 -17.62 -9.08
CA ALA A 151 -9.64 -17.70 -9.60
C ALA A 151 -8.78 -16.54 -9.06
N SER A 152 -9.35 -15.34 -8.97
CA SER A 152 -8.69 -14.16 -8.39
C SER A 152 -8.40 -14.36 -6.90
N TYR A 153 -9.36 -14.86 -6.13
CA TYR A 153 -9.16 -15.19 -4.71
C TYR A 153 -8.10 -16.29 -4.54
N GLN A 154 -8.16 -17.34 -5.35
CA GLN A 154 -7.21 -18.46 -5.29
C GLN A 154 -5.78 -17.97 -5.54
N ARG A 155 -5.57 -17.10 -6.55
CA ARG A 155 -4.25 -16.50 -6.80
C ARG A 155 -3.78 -15.65 -5.61
N GLU A 156 -4.65 -14.83 -5.03
CA GLU A 156 -4.32 -14.03 -3.85
C GLU A 156 -3.90 -14.92 -2.68
N MET A 157 -4.66 -15.98 -2.39
CA MET A 157 -4.35 -16.93 -1.30
C MET A 157 -3.06 -17.70 -1.53
N ASP A 158 -2.78 -18.09 -2.78
CA ASP A 158 -1.51 -18.70 -3.16
C ASP A 158 -0.34 -17.76 -2.81
N VAL A 159 -0.46 -16.47 -3.12
CA VAL A 159 0.56 -15.46 -2.81
C VAL A 159 0.63 -15.18 -1.30
N LEU A 160 -0.50 -15.06 -0.60
CA LEU A 160 -0.52 -14.91 0.86
C LEU A 160 0.22 -16.08 1.55
N ALA A 161 0.02 -17.33 1.07
CA ALA A 161 0.72 -18.51 1.59
C ALA A 161 2.23 -18.51 1.27
N LEU A 162 2.65 -18.08 0.07
CA LEU A 162 4.07 -17.86 -0.27
C LEU A 162 4.75 -16.91 0.72
N HIS A 163 4.00 -15.93 1.24
CA HIS A 163 4.46 -14.92 2.19
C HIS A 163 4.22 -15.30 3.66
N GLY A 164 3.74 -16.51 3.93
CA GLY A 164 3.64 -17.06 5.29
C GLY A 164 2.44 -16.59 6.12
N ILE A 165 1.45 -15.98 5.47
CA ILE A 165 0.13 -15.70 6.06
C ILE A 165 -0.57 -17.03 6.35
N ASN A 166 -1.27 -17.11 7.49
CA ASN A 166 -2.02 -18.30 7.87
C ASN A 166 -3.46 -18.01 8.33
N GLU A 167 -3.85 -16.75 8.42
CA GLU A 167 -5.19 -16.31 8.81
C GLU A 167 -5.66 -15.25 7.80
N VAL A 168 -6.80 -15.47 7.15
CA VAL A 168 -7.30 -14.57 6.09
C VAL A 168 -8.77 -14.27 6.33
N PHE A 169 -9.14 -12.99 6.33
CA PHE A 169 -10.53 -12.57 6.51
C PHE A 169 -11.36 -12.78 5.25
N VAL A 170 -12.53 -13.42 5.40
CA VAL A 170 -13.42 -13.78 4.29
C VAL A 170 -14.80 -13.18 4.50
N GLN A 171 -15.16 -12.18 3.68
CA GLN A 171 -16.45 -11.49 3.76
C GLN A 171 -17.45 -11.95 2.69
N THR A 172 -16.98 -12.57 1.62
CA THR A 172 -17.79 -12.90 0.44
C THR A 172 -18.93 -13.86 0.80
N GLY A 173 -20.18 -13.40 0.66
CA GLY A 173 -21.37 -14.16 1.01
C GLY A 173 -21.84 -14.00 2.47
N ALA A 174 -21.20 -13.13 3.26
CA ALA A 174 -21.54 -12.90 4.67
C ALA A 174 -22.95 -12.31 4.90
N GLU A 175 -23.62 -11.83 3.86
CA GLU A 175 -25.04 -11.45 3.93
C GLU A 175 -25.97 -12.66 4.09
N TYR A 176 -25.57 -13.86 3.66
CA TYR A 176 -26.43 -15.03 3.65
C TYR A 176 -26.83 -15.54 5.04
N PRO A 177 -25.93 -15.64 6.04
CA PRO A 177 -26.33 -16.02 7.39
C PRO A 177 -27.36 -15.06 7.99
N TYR A 178 -27.26 -13.76 7.73
CA TYR A 178 -28.29 -12.78 8.09
C TYR A 178 -29.59 -13.02 7.31
N TYR A 179 -29.51 -13.22 6.00
CA TYR A 179 -30.66 -13.47 5.12
C TYR A 179 -31.48 -14.67 5.61
N LYS A 180 -30.82 -15.77 5.98
CA LYS A 180 -31.48 -16.97 6.49
C LYS A 180 -31.98 -16.81 7.92
N ALA A 181 -31.14 -16.32 8.83
CA ALA A 181 -31.50 -16.22 10.23
C ALA A 181 -32.69 -15.27 10.44
N LEU A 182 -32.68 -14.08 9.82
CA LEU A 182 -33.72 -13.07 10.04
C LEU A 182 -35.08 -13.46 9.44
N GLN A 183 -35.15 -14.36 8.47
CA GLN A 183 -36.42 -14.92 7.98
C GLN A 183 -37.18 -15.66 9.09
N ALA A 184 -36.46 -16.38 9.97
CA ALA A 184 -37.06 -17.02 11.13
C ALA A 184 -37.53 -16.02 12.21
N PHE A 185 -37.18 -14.75 12.08
CA PHE A 185 -37.52 -13.65 12.99
C PHE A 185 -38.49 -12.63 12.36
N GLY A 186 -39.23 -13.07 11.33
CA GLY A 186 -40.37 -12.33 10.78
C GLY A 186 -40.05 -11.36 9.65
N TYR A 187 -38.88 -11.45 9.02
CA TYR A 187 -38.52 -10.65 7.84
C TYR A 187 -38.74 -11.42 6.54
N SER A 188 -39.32 -10.76 5.55
CA SER A 188 -39.43 -11.30 4.20
C SER A 188 -38.10 -11.23 3.45
N ALA A 189 -37.95 -12.08 2.44
CA ALA A 189 -36.79 -12.00 1.54
C ALA A 189 -36.64 -10.63 0.88
N ALA A 190 -37.74 -9.95 0.54
CA ALA A 190 -37.71 -8.64 -0.11
C ALA A 190 -37.21 -7.53 0.82
N GLU A 191 -37.61 -7.55 2.09
CA GLU A 191 -37.10 -6.60 3.10
C GLU A 191 -35.58 -6.75 3.27
N LEU A 192 -35.10 -7.98 3.46
CA LEU A 192 -33.68 -8.25 3.69
C LEU A 192 -32.81 -7.87 2.48
N ARG A 193 -33.27 -8.22 1.28
CA ARG A 193 -32.58 -7.85 0.03
C ARG A 193 -32.49 -6.35 -0.20
N SER A 194 -33.43 -5.57 0.34
CA SER A 194 -33.39 -4.10 0.28
C SER A 194 -32.53 -3.50 1.39
N TRP A 195 -32.36 -4.23 2.49
CA TRP A 195 -31.56 -3.83 3.64
C TRP A 195 -30.05 -4.04 3.42
N PHE A 196 -29.66 -5.11 2.74
CA PHE A 196 -28.26 -5.32 2.37
C PHE A 196 -27.82 -4.31 1.31
N PRO A 197 -26.69 -3.60 1.52
CA PRO A 197 -26.09 -2.81 0.47
C PRO A 197 -25.58 -3.67 -0.70
N GLY A 198 -25.32 -3.03 -1.83
CA GLY A 198 -24.52 -3.61 -2.90
C GLY A 198 -23.18 -4.13 -2.37
N PRO A 199 -22.65 -5.25 -2.91
CA PRO A 199 -21.40 -5.86 -2.46
C PRO A 199 -20.23 -4.92 -2.20
N ALA A 200 -20.06 -3.85 -2.97
CA ALA A 200 -18.96 -2.91 -2.80
C ALA A 200 -19.02 -2.17 -1.45
N HIS A 201 -20.23 -2.03 -0.87
CA HIS A 201 -20.49 -1.35 0.40
C HIS A 201 -20.79 -2.29 1.58
N GLN A 202 -20.79 -3.60 1.38
CA GLN A 202 -21.15 -4.56 2.42
C GLN A 202 -20.16 -4.58 3.60
N SER A 203 -18.90 -4.21 3.39
CA SER A 203 -17.90 -4.11 4.46
C SER A 203 -18.32 -3.15 5.58
N TRP A 204 -18.86 -1.98 5.25
CA TRP A 204 -19.39 -1.04 6.26
C TRP A 204 -20.70 -1.52 6.89
N TRP A 205 -21.49 -2.32 6.17
CA TRP A 205 -22.66 -2.95 6.76
C TRP A 205 -22.29 -4.03 7.79
N LEU A 206 -21.25 -4.83 7.53
CA LEU A 206 -20.72 -5.80 8.49
C LEU A 206 -20.16 -5.13 9.75
N LEU A 207 -19.68 -3.90 9.65
CA LEU A 207 -19.26 -3.04 10.77
C LEU A 207 -20.42 -2.28 11.45
N GLN A 208 -21.67 -2.53 11.04
CA GLN A 208 -22.88 -1.82 11.51
C GLN A 208 -22.90 -0.30 11.24
N ASN A 209 -22.13 0.18 10.27
CA ASN A 209 -22.04 1.61 9.95
C ASN A 209 -23.15 2.05 8.99
N MET A 210 -23.62 1.18 8.11
CA MET A 210 -24.65 1.56 7.14
C MET A 210 -25.57 0.40 6.80
N SER A 211 -26.70 0.71 6.19
CA SER A 211 -27.58 -0.23 5.52
C SER A 211 -28.22 0.40 4.29
N SER A 212 -28.80 -0.41 3.42
CA SER A 212 -29.70 0.03 2.33
C SER A 212 -29.09 1.05 1.36
N PHE A 213 -28.05 0.66 0.61
CA PHE A 213 -27.47 1.48 -0.46
C PHE A 213 -27.11 0.66 -1.70
N ALA A 214 -27.28 1.23 -2.89
CA ALA A 214 -27.04 0.56 -4.17
C ALA A 214 -27.74 -0.81 -4.35
N GLY A 215 -28.82 -1.06 -3.58
CA GLY A 215 -29.65 -2.27 -3.63
C GLY A 215 -30.95 -2.09 -4.44
N PRO A 216 -31.89 -3.06 -4.37
CA PRO A 216 -31.77 -4.32 -3.63
C PRO A 216 -30.81 -5.31 -4.29
N VAL A 217 -30.21 -6.20 -3.49
CA VAL A 217 -29.45 -7.35 -3.98
C VAL A 217 -30.41 -8.47 -4.41
N SER A 218 -30.07 -9.25 -5.44
CA SER A 218 -30.88 -10.40 -5.88
C SER A 218 -30.55 -11.67 -5.09
N GLU A 219 -31.47 -12.62 -5.06
CA GLU A 219 -31.20 -13.94 -4.48
C GLU A 219 -30.15 -14.71 -5.27
N GLN A 220 -30.08 -14.50 -6.59
CA GLN A 220 -29.03 -15.07 -7.42
C GLN A 220 -27.66 -14.53 -7.01
N LEU A 221 -27.53 -13.21 -6.79
CA LEU A 221 -26.26 -12.61 -6.37
C LEU A 221 -25.82 -13.13 -5.01
N ILE A 222 -26.75 -13.23 -4.05
CA ILE A 222 -26.50 -13.84 -2.73
C ILE A 222 -26.00 -15.29 -2.91
N ALA A 223 -26.70 -16.10 -3.72
CA ALA A 223 -26.31 -17.49 -3.95
C ALA A 223 -24.94 -17.64 -4.61
N ALA A 224 -24.63 -16.80 -5.61
CA ALA A 224 -23.34 -16.79 -6.29
C ALA A 224 -22.19 -16.41 -5.34
N ARG A 225 -22.43 -15.43 -4.45
CA ARG A 225 -21.46 -15.01 -3.43
C ARG A 225 -21.24 -16.08 -2.38
N VAL A 226 -22.30 -16.79 -1.95
CA VAL A 226 -22.17 -17.96 -1.06
C VAL A 226 -21.35 -19.07 -1.72
N SER A 227 -21.60 -19.38 -2.99
CA SER A 227 -20.82 -20.38 -3.73
C SER A 227 -19.34 -20.02 -3.74
N THR A 228 -19.03 -18.77 -4.09
CA THR A 228 -17.63 -18.28 -4.15
C THR A 228 -17.00 -18.26 -2.76
N GLY A 229 -17.71 -17.77 -1.74
CA GLY A 229 -17.25 -17.75 -0.35
C GLY A 229 -16.97 -19.16 0.18
N ARG A 230 -17.80 -20.15 -0.15
CA ARG A 230 -17.54 -21.56 0.18
C ARG A 230 -16.23 -22.03 -0.44
N GLN A 231 -16.05 -21.84 -1.76
CA GLN A 231 -14.83 -22.23 -2.46
C GLN A 231 -13.58 -21.59 -1.82
N VAL A 232 -13.67 -20.31 -1.45
CA VAL A 232 -12.61 -19.59 -0.72
C VAL A 232 -12.29 -20.24 0.62
N THR A 233 -13.31 -20.46 1.46
CA THR A 233 -13.09 -21.02 2.80
C THR A 233 -12.55 -22.45 2.76
N ASP A 234 -13.04 -23.27 1.83
CA ASP A 234 -12.56 -24.64 1.63
C ASP A 234 -11.12 -24.64 1.12
N TYR A 235 -10.78 -23.70 0.23
CA TYR A 235 -9.42 -23.56 -0.27
C TYR A 235 -8.42 -23.17 0.83
N LEU A 236 -8.74 -22.18 1.66
CA LEU A 236 -7.92 -21.80 2.81
C LEU A 236 -7.70 -22.97 3.77
N ARG A 237 -8.76 -23.72 4.11
CA ARG A 237 -8.64 -24.92 4.95
C ARG A 237 -7.75 -25.99 4.32
N SER A 238 -7.85 -26.19 3.00
CA SER A 238 -6.99 -27.15 2.28
C SER A 238 -5.51 -26.78 2.38
N LEU A 239 -5.19 -25.50 2.50
CA LEU A 239 -3.81 -25.04 2.73
C LEU A 239 -3.37 -25.11 4.21
N GLY A 240 -4.26 -25.53 5.12
CA GLY A 240 -4.02 -25.44 6.56
C GLY A 240 -4.05 -24.01 7.09
N MET A 241 -4.68 -23.08 6.36
CA MET A 241 -4.92 -21.70 6.78
C MET A 241 -6.31 -21.57 7.42
N THR A 242 -6.47 -20.57 8.29
CA THR A 242 -7.73 -20.24 8.94
C THR A 242 -8.52 -19.24 8.09
N PRO A 243 -9.70 -19.61 7.56
CA PRO A 243 -10.65 -18.62 7.06
C PRO A 243 -11.27 -17.87 8.25
N VAL A 244 -10.86 -16.64 8.50
CA VAL A 244 -11.47 -15.81 9.55
C VAL A 244 -12.84 -15.33 9.05
N LEU A 245 -13.91 -15.69 9.75
CA LEU A 245 -15.29 -15.37 9.34
C LEU A 245 -15.87 -14.23 10.17
N PRO A 246 -16.79 -13.41 9.63
CA PRO A 246 -17.55 -12.47 10.44
C PRO A 246 -18.35 -13.21 11.51
N GLY A 247 -18.34 -12.72 12.75
CA GLY A 247 -19.23 -13.23 13.79
C GLY A 247 -20.50 -12.40 13.95
N TYR A 248 -21.40 -12.85 14.84
CA TYR A 248 -22.63 -12.15 15.15
C TYR A 248 -22.56 -11.43 16.50
N PHE A 249 -22.80 -10.12 16.48
CA PHE A 249 -22.71 -9.25 17.66
C PHE A 249 -23.91 -8.31 17.81
N GLY A 250 -25.04 -8.61 17.13
CA GLY A 250 -26.33 -7.97 17.41
C GLY A 250 -26.88 -7.09 16.28
N THR A 251 -26.33 -7.14 15.07
CA THR A 251 -26.86 -6.34 13.95
C THR A 251 -28.28 -6.81 13.60
N VAL A 252 -29.27 -5.91 13.63
CA VAL A 252 -30.64 -6.21 13.19
C VAL A 252 -31.24 -5.08 12.35
N PRO A 253 -32.17 -5.39 11.42
CA PRO A 253 -32.90 -4.36 10.70
C PRO A 253 -33.89 -3.63 11.62
N ALA A 254 -34.41 -2.50 11.14
CA ALA A 254 -35.43 -1.74 11.86
C ALA A 254 -36.67 -2.60 12.21
N ALA A 255 -37.36 -2.19 13.29
CA ALA A 255 -38.57 -2.83 13.81
C ALA A 255 -38.39 -4.31 14.23
N PHE A 256 -37.18 -4.70 14.63
CA PHE A 256 -36.91 -6.06 15.13
C PHE A 256 -37.69 -6.38 16.40
N ALA A 257 -37.72 -5.45 17.37
CA ALA A 257 -38.45 -5.62 18.64
C ALA A 257 -39.97 -5.67 18.45
N THR A 258 -40.52 -5.03 17.41
CA THR A 258 -41.95 -5.14 17.07
C THR A 258 -42.32 -6.55 16.62
N ARG A 259 -41.41 -7.24 15.92
CA ARG A 259 -41.58 -8.63 15.46
C ARG A 259 -41.23 -9.65 16.54
N ASN A 260 -40.37 -9.28 17.49
CA ASN A 260 -39.81 -10.15 18.51
C ASN A 260 -39.95 -9.47 19.89
N PRO A 261 -41.08 -9.67 20.60
CA PRO A 261 -41.41 -8.92 21.82
C PRO A 261 -40.45 -9.09 23.00
N ASP A 262 -39.64 -10.15 23.00
CA ASP A 262 -38.60 -10.41 24.00
C ASP A 262 -37.23 -9.78 23.65
N ALA A 263 -37.14 -9.08 22.53
CA ALA A 263 -35.95 -8.37 22.10
C ALA A 263 -35.90 -6.95 22.68
N ARG A 264 -34.71 -6.53 23.08
CA ARG A 264 -34.38 -5.13 23.37
C ARG A 264 -33.43 -4.63 22.28
N VAL A 265 -33.79 -3.54 21.61
CA VAL A 265 -32.96 -2.95 20.55
C VAL A 265 -32.55 -1.54 20.92
N VAL A 266 -31.33 -1.16 20.57
CA VAL A 266 -30.77 0.17 20.74
C VAL A 266 -30.57 0.79 19.36
N PRO A 267 -31.31 1.87 19.02
CA PRO A 267 -31.08 2.60 17.79
C PRO A 267 -29.65 3.15 17.73
N GLN A 268 -28.94 2.90 16.63
CA GLN A 268 -27.54 3.30 16.49
C GLN A 268 -27.36 4.68 15.84
N GLY A 269 -28.44 5.28 15.34
CA GLY A 269 -28.38 6.61 14.74
C GLY A 269 -27.74 6.60 13.36
N ASN A 270 -26.81 7.54 13.13
CA ASN A 270 -26.23 7.81 11.82
C ASN A 270 -24.70 7.66 11.85
N TRP A 271 -24.11 7.21 10.75
CA TRP A 271 -22.67 7.24 10.50
C TRP A 271 -22.46 7.90 9.14
N VAL A 272 -21.78 9.05 9.14
CA VAL A 272 -21.45 9.87 7.95
C VAL A 272 -22.55 9.91 6.88
N GLY A 273 -23.77 10.28 7.27
CA GLY A 273 -24.90 10.43 6.35
C GLY A 273 -25.71 9.16 6.08
N PHE A 274 -25.33 8.00 6.62
CA PHE A 274 -26.07 6.74 6.52
C PHE A 274 -26.76 6.33 7.81
N ASN A 275 -27.94 5.74 7.68
CA ASN A 275 -28.61 5.11 8.81
C ASN A 275 -27.91 3.80 9.19
N ARG A 276 -27.49 3.72 10.44
CA ARG A 276 -26.93 2.49 11.01
C ARG A 276 -28.05 1.47 11.27
N PRO A 277 -27.80 0.16 11.11
CA PRO A 277 -28.64 -0.88 11.67
C PRO A 277 -28.87 -0.70 13.17
N ASP A 278 -30.02 -1.18 13.69
CA ASP A 278 -30.26 -1.22 15.12
C ASP A 278 -29.37 -2.29 15.77
N TRP A 279 -29.02 -2.08 17.05
CA TRP A 279 -28.24 -3.04 17.83
C TRP A 279 -29.15 -3.84 18.77
N LEU A 280 -29.30 -5.14 18.50
CA LEU A 280 -29.93 -6.08 19.41
C LEU A 280 -29.04 -6.24 20.64
N ASP A 281 -29.56 -5.82 21.78
CA ASP A 281 -28.87 -5.92 23.07
C ASP A 281 -28.47 -7.37 23.34
N PRO A 282 -27.16 -7.66 23.45
CA PRO A 282 -26.68 -9.02 23.66
C PRO A 282 -27.11 -9.67 24.97
N THR A 283 -27.57 -8.86 25.94
CA THR A 283 -28.08 -9.35 27.23
C THR A 283 -29.58 -9.71 27.20
N SER A 284 -30.28 -9.43 26.10
CA SER A 284 -31.69 -9.78 25.93
C SER A 284 -31.90 -11.27 25.57
N ALA A 285 -33.10 -11.80 25.85
CA ALA A 285 -33.43 -13.21 25.58
C ALA A 285 -33.45 -13.57 24.08
N ALA A 286 -33.69 -12.59 23.21
CA ALA A 286 -33.72 -12.80 21.76
C ALA A 286 -32.31 -12.97 21.15
N PHE A 287 -31.28 -12.36 21.74
CA PHE A 287 -29.91 -12.40 21.19
C PHE A 287 -29.35 -13.81 21.00
N PRO A 288 -29.29 -14.69 22.02
CA PRO A 288 -28.70 -16.02 21.85
C PRO A 288 -29.47 -16.87 20.82
N ARG A 289 -30.79 -16.66 20.67
CA ARG A 289 -31.60 -17.37 19.66
C ARG A 289 -31.22 -16.93 18.25
N LEU A 290 -31.10 -15.63 18.01
CA LEU A 290 -30.71 -15.11 16.70
C LEU A 290 -29.24 -15.44 16.38
N ALA A 291 -28.35 -15.32 17.36
CA ALA A 291 -26.95 -15.73 17.21
C ALA A 291 -26.83 -17.20 16.83
N ALA A 292 -27.59 -18.10 17.47
CA ALA A 292 -27.61 -19.52 17.13
C ALA A 292 -28.10 -19.77 15.70
N ALA A 293 -29.18 -19.10 15.28
CA ALA A 293 -29.69 -19.20 13.91
C ALA A 293 -28.69 -18.66 12.87
N TYR A 294 -28.00 -17.56 13.19
CA TYR A 294 -26.93 -17.00 12.37
C TYR A 294 -25.78 -17.99 12.20
N TYR A 295 -25.23 -18.50 13.30
CA TYR A 295 -24.07 -19.40 13.26
C TYR A 295 -24.43 -20.75 12.62
N GLN A 296 -25.66 -21.23 12.77
CA GLN A 296 -26.14 -22.40 12.05
C GLN A 296 -26.12 -22.14 10.53
N ALA A 297 -26.72 -21.06 10.06
CA ALA A 297 -26.74 -20.71 8.63
C ALA A 297 -25.33 -20.46 8.08
N GLN A 298 -24.44 -19.86 8.88
CA GLN A 298 -23.04 -19.66 8.52
C GLN A 298 -22.29 -20.98 8.39
N ARG A 299 -22.44 -21.90 9.35
CA ARG A 299 -21.83 -23.24 9.28
C ARG A 299 -22.34 -24.00 8.07
N GLU A 300 -23.63 -23.96 7.80
CA GLU A 300 -24.22 -24.59 6.61
C GLU A 300 -23.60 -24.02 5.32
N ALA A 301 -23.40 -22.71 5.23
CA ALA A 301 -22.88 -22.03 4.04
C ALA A 301 -21.36 -22.17 3.84
N PHE A 302 -20.58 -22.15 4.92
CA PHE A 302 -19.12 -21.97 4.84
C PHE A 302 -18.32 -22.96 5.67
N GLY A 303 -18.96 -23.82 6.48
CA GLY A 303 -18.28 -24.67 7.45
C GLY A 303 -17.77 -23.91 8.69
N ASP A 304 -17.12 -24.62 9.60
CA ASP A 304 -16.58 -24.04 10.84
C ASP A 304 -15.24 -23.32 10.62
N SER A 305 -14.97 -22.32 11.45
CA SER A 305 -13.66 -21.67 11.59
C SER A 305 -13.18 -21.74 13.04
N SER A 306 -11.88 -21.53 13.24
CA SER A 306 -11.29 -21.34 14.57
C SER A 306 -11.21 -19.87 15.00
N MET A 307 -11.54 -18.92 14.12
CA MET A 307 -11.46 -17.49 14.43
C MET A 307 -12.59 -16.70 13.78
N TYR A 308 -13.21 -15.82 14.57
CA TYR A 308 -14.34 -15.00 14.17
C TYR A 308 -14.12 -13.54 14.54
N LYS A 309 -14.38 -12.67 13.56
CA LYS A 309 -14.12 -11.24 13.68
C LYS A 309 -15.40 -10.47 13.98
N MET A 310 -15.40 -9.70 15.07
CA MET A 310 -16.55 -8.89 15.51
C MET A 310 -16.09 -7.63 16.23
N ASP A 311 -16.68 -6.49 15.88
CA ASP A 311 -16.29 -5.16 16.34
C ASP A 311 -17.51 -4.39 16.88
N LEU A 312 -17.72 -4.44 18.20
CA LEU A 312 -18.87 -3.77 18.83
C LEU A 312 -18.69 -2.24 18.79
N LEU A 313 -19.74 -1.54 18.35
CA LEU A 313 -19.80 -0.07 18.37
C LEU A 313 -18.65 0.59 17.58
N HIS A 314 -18.30 -0.02 16.44
CA HIS A 314 -17.28 0.50 15.54
C HIS A 314 -17.66 1.88 14.99
N GLU A 315 -16.74 2.84 15.10
CA GLU A 315 -16.88 4.25 14.66
C GLU A 315 -18.19 4.92 15.13
N GLY A 316 -18.57 4.67 16.37
CA GLY A 316 -19.70 5.32 17.03
C GLY A 316 -20.84 4.36 17.33
N GLY A 317 -22.07 4.79 17.02
CA GLY A 317 -23.26 4.14 17.57
C GLY A 317 -23.48 4.48 19.04
N SER A 318 -24.35 3.73 19.72
CA SER A 318 -24.69 3.96 21.12
C SER A 318 -24.96 2.65 21.83
N ALA A 319 -24.40 2.51 23.04
CA ALA A 319 -24.78 1.43 23.93
C ALA A 319 -26.17 1.64 24.56
N GLY A 320 -26.71 2.86 24.51
CA GLY A 320 -27.92 3.22 25.25
C GLY A 320 -27.76 2.92 26.73
N SER A 321 -28.64 2.09 27.28
CA SER A 321 -28.57 1.61 28.67
C SER A 321 -27.95 0.21 28.82
N VAL A 322 -27.40 -0.36 27.74
CA VAL A 322 -26.78 -1.69 27.76
C VAL A 322 -25.42 -1.61 28.45
N ASP A 323 -25.18 -2.49 29.42
CA ASP A 323 -23.85 -2.69 30.00
C ASP A 323 -22.95 -3.38 28.96
N VAL A 324 -21.97 -2.63 28.44
CA VAL A 324 -21.03 -3.10 27.41
C VAL A 324 -20.21 -4.29 27.88
N SER A 325 -19.87 -4.39 29.18
CA SER A 325 -19.10 -5.53 29.71
C SER A 325 -19.97 -6.79 29.69
N ALA A 326 -21.21 -6.68 30.16
CA ALA A 326 -22.16 -7.80 30.13
C ALA A 326 -22.48 -8.23 28.69
N ALA A 327 -22.62 -7.25 27.78
CA ALA A 327 -22.84 -7.48 26.35
C ALA A 327 -21.66 -8.21 25.70
N ALA A 328 -20.42 -7.77 25.94
CA ALA A 328 -19.23 -8.45 25.44
C ALA A 328 -19.16 -9.92 25.92
N GLY A 329 -19.42 -10.16 27.20
CA GLY A 329 -19.51 -11.52 27.73
C GLY A 329 -20.61 -12.36 27.07
N ALA A 330 -21.76 -11.77 26.74
CA ALA A 330 -22.85 -12.46 26.05
C ALA A 330 -22.50 -12.78 24.58
N VAL A 331 -21.87 -11.84 23.87
CA VAL A 331 -21.36 -12.06 22.49
C VAL A 331 -20.36 -13.21 22.48
N GLN A 332 -19.36 -13.19 23.38
CA GLN A 332 -18.37 -14.26 23.43
C GLN A 332 -18.99 -15.61 23.81
N ARG A 333 -19.93 -15.64 24.77
CA ARG A 333 -20.64 -16.87 25.11
C ARG A 333 -21.42 -17.44 23.94
N ALA A 334 -22.11 -16.60 23.16
CA ALA A 334 -22.84 -17.03 21.97
C ALA A 334 -21.88 -17.62 20.92
N LEU A 335 -20.74 -16.95 20.67
CA LEU A 335 -19.68 -17.47 19.80
C LEU A 335 -19.19 -18.84 20.28
N LEU A 336 -18.79 -18.96 21.55
CA LEU A 336 -18.21 -20.19 22.10
C LEU A 336 -19.23 -21.33 22.24
N THR A 337 -20.52 -21.00 22.33
CA THR A 337 -21.61 -21.99 22.31
C THR A 337 -21.73 -22.60 20.91
N ALA A 338 -21.68 -21.76 19.87
CA ALA A 338 -21.73 -22.24 18.49
C ALA A 338 -20.42 -22.94 18.08
N HIS A 339 -19.28 -22.36 18.44
CA HIS A 339 -17.95 -22.77 18.03
C HIS A 339 -17.02 -22.91 19.25
N PRO A 340 -17.06 -24.05 19.96
CA PRO A 340 -16.21 -24.29 21.11
C PRO A 340 -14.72 -24.11 20.79
N GLY A 341 -14.03 -23.26 21.56
CA GLY A 341 -12.60 -23.01 21.40
C GLY A 341 -12.23 -21.93 20.37
N ALA A 342 -13.21 -21.34 19.67
CA ALA A 342 -12.96 -20.26 18.72
C ALA A 342 -12.31 -19.03 19.39
N VAL A 343 -11.50 -18.32 18.61
CA VAL A 343 -10.92 -17.02 18.96
C VAL A 343 -11.82 -15.91 18.45
N TRP A 344 -12.13 -14.95 19.31
CA TRP A 344 -12.75 -13.69 18.92
C TRP A 344 -11.66 -12.69 18.53
N SER A 345 -11.55 -12.37 17.24
CA SER A 345 -10.67 -11.30 16.77
C SER A 345 -11.37 -9.93 16.72
N LEU A 346 -10.66 -8.87 17.12
CA LEU A 346 -11.16 -7.49 17.17
C LEU A 346 -10.18 -6.54 16.48
N LEU A 347 -10.70 -5.56 15.76
CA LEU A 347 -9.92 -4.48 15.17
C LEU A 347 -9.47 -3.50 16.27
N GLY A 348 -8.16 -3.31 16.40
CA GLY A 348 -7.58 -2.20 17.14
C GLY A 348 -7.65 -0.92 16.30
N TRP A 349 -8.74 -0.16 16.43
CA TRP A 349 -9.00 1.08 15.71
C TRP A 349 -9.63 2.12 16.64
N GLU A 350 -9.10 3.34 16.61
CA GLU A 350 -9.48 4.43 17.52
C GLU A 350 -9.54 3.98 19.00
N SER A 351 -10.74 3.92 19.57
CA SER A 351 -11.02 3.51 20.95
C SER A 351 -11.47 2.05 21.08
N ASN A 352 -11.57 1.32 19.96
CA ASN A 352 -11.95 -0.09 19.91
C ASN A 352 -10.71 -1.01 19.99
N PRO A 353 -10.76 -2.13 20.72
CA PRO A 353 -11.77 -2.45 21.73
C PRO A 353 -11.67 -1.58 22.97
N SER A 354 -12.82 -1.21 23.53
CA SER A 354 -12.86 -0.45 24.78
C SER A 354 -12.47 -1.32 25.98
N SER A 355 -12.08 -0.67 27.09
CA SER A 355 -11.76 -1.38 28.33
C SER A 355 -12.92 -2.23 28.85
N ALA A 356 -14.17 -1.79 28.64
CA ALA A 356 -15.39 -2.53 29.02
C ALA A 356 -15.57 -3.81 28.19
N VAL A 357 -15.27 -3.78 26.89
CA VAL A 357 -15.29 -4.99 26.05
C VAL A 357 -14.24 -5.99 26.55
N LEU A 358 -13.03 -5.52 26.84
CA LEU A 358 -11.93 -6.36 27.31
C LEU A 358 -12.17 -6.97 28.70
N SER A 359 -12.83 -6.24 29.61
CA SER A 359 -13.14 -6.75 30.96
C SER A 359 -14.33 -7.70 30.99
N GLY A 360 -15.24 -7.59 30.03
CA GLY A 360 -16.46 -8.39 29.94
C GLY A 360 -16.30 -9.81 29.39
N ALA A 361 -15.15 -10.13 28.79
CA ALA A 361 -14.90 -11.37 28.06
C ALA A 361 -13.62 -12.08 28.54
N ASP A 362 -13.53 -13.39 28.28
CA ASP A 362 -12.30 -14.16 28.47
C ASP A 362 -11.25 -13.73 27.44
N ARG A 363 -10.31 -12.92 27.90
CA ARG A 363 -9.20 -12.39 27.09
C ARG A 363 -8.29 -13.47 26.52
N SER A 364 -8.25 -14.67 27.09
CA SER A 364 -7.46 -15.79 26.53
C SER A 364 -8.07 -16.35 25.24
N LYS A 365 -9.33 -16.01 24.95
CA LYS A 365 -10.06 -16.35 23.73
C LYS A 365 -10.22 -15.15 22.80
N MET A 366 -9.36 -14.13 22.94
CA MET A 366 -9.39 -12.92 22.12
C MET A 366 -8.05 -12.70 21.42
N LEU A 367 -8.10 -12.09 20.23
CA LEU A 367 -6.92 -11.59 19.52
C LEU A 367 -7.21 -10.18 18.98
N ILE A 368 -6.49 -9.18 19.47
CA ILE A 368 -6.60 -7.82 18.94
C ILE A 368 -5.70 -7.67 17.72
N LEU A 369 -6.28 -7.33 16.58
CA LEU A 369 -5.58 -7.01 15.34
C LEU A 369 -5.28 -5.51 15.34
N ASP A 370 -4.10 -5.10 15.80
CA ASP A 370 -3.79 -3.69 16.06
C ASP A 370 -3.47 -2.92 14.77
N GLY A 371 -4.46 -2.28 14.15
CA GLY A 371 -4.30 -1.53 12.90
C GLY A 371 -3.53 -0.22 13.01
N LEU A 372 -3.11 0.16 14.22
CA LEU A 372 -2.55 1.48 14.53
C LEU A 372 -1.14 1.41 15.10
N ALA A 373 -0.52 0.22 15.14
CA ALA A 373 0.76 -0.01 15.81
C ALA A 373 1.92 0.86 15.26
N ASP A 374 1.79 1.29 14.00
CA ASP A 374 2.76 2.11 13.29
C ASP A 374 2.38 3.60 13.16
N ARG A 375 1.17 3.98 13.61
CA ARG A 375 0.61 5.31 13.35
C ARG A 375 1.03 6.37 14.36
N TYR A 376 0.97 6.06 15.65
CA TYR A 376 1.13 7.06 16.73
C TYR A 376 2.44 6.89 17.50
N ASP A 377 3.00 8.00 17.98
CA ASP A 377 4.13 8.00 18.91
C ASP A 377 3.62 7.77 20.33
N ASN A 378 4.33 6.95 21.12
CA ASN A 378 4.02 6.63 22.53
C ASN A 378 2.87 5.63 22.77
N LEU A 379 2.64 4.69 21.85
CA LEU A 379 1.74 3.56 22.10
C LEU A 379 2.32 2.61 23.15
N ASN A 380 1.49 2.22 24.13
CA ASN A 380 1.77 1.13 25.05
C ASN A 380 0.61 0.13 25.04
N ARG A 381 0.66 -0.79 24.08
CA ARG A 381 -0.40 -1.77 23.86
C ARG A 381 -0.52 -2.79 24.97
N GLU A 382 0.56 -3.13 25.65
CA GLU A 382 0.52 -4.05 26.79
C GLU A 382 -0.40 -3.52 27.91
N SER A 383 -0.28 -2.23 28.25
CA SER A 383 -1.18 -1.61 29.23
C SER A 383 -2.57 -1.35 28.68
N GLN A 384 -2.66 -0.85 27.45
CA GLN A 384 -3.94 -0.47 26.85
C GLN A 384 -4.85 -1.68 26.68
N TRP A 385 -4.29 -2.80 26.22
CA TRP A 385 -4.98 -4.06 25.97
C TRP A 385 -5.02 -4.96 27.20
N GLN A 386 -4.48 -4.50 28.33
CA GLN A 386 -4.55 -5.17 29.63
C GLN A 386 -4.02 -6.61 29.60
N GLY A 387 -3.03 -6.90 28.75
CA GLY A 387 -2.47 -8.26 28.56
C GLY A 387 -3.31 -9.18 27.68
N THR A 388 -4.33 -8.67 26.98
CA THR A 388 -5.04 -9.43 25.93
C THR A 388 -4.07 -9.74 24.78
N PRO A 389 -4.06 -10.97 24.23
CA PRO A 389 -3.25 -11.29 23.06
C PRO A 389 -3.52 -10.32 21.90
N TYR A 390 -2.46 -9.87 21.23
CA TYR A 390 -2.59 -8.97 20.09
C TYR A 390 -1.58 -9.27 18.98
N ALA A 391 -1.92 -8.89 17.74
CA ALA A 391 -1.03 -8.90 16.59
C ALA A 391 -0.59 -7.47 16.29
N PHE A 392 0.71 -7.25 16.10
CA PHE A 392 1.26 -5.98 15.61
C PHE A 392 0.76 -5.77 14.18
N GLY A 393 -0.05 -4.75 13.95
CA GLY A 393 -0.67 -4.52 12.65
C GLY A 393 -0.35 -3.17 12.03
N THR A 394 -0.81 -3.02 10.79
CA THR A 394 -0.71 -1.79 10.02
C THR A 394 -1.90 -1.66 9.08
N ILE A 395 -2.38 -0.44 8.89
CA ILE A 395 -3.28 -0.04 7.79
C ILE A 395 -2.47 0.93 6.91
N PRO A 396 -1.66 0.43 5.96
CA PRO A 396 -0.77 1.28 5.16
C PRO A 396 -1.51 1.97 4.00
N ASN A 397 -2.76 1.58 3.75
CA ASN A 397 -3.57 2.06 2.65
C ASN A 397 -5.00 2.29 3.15
N PHE A 398 -5.57 3.46 2.82
CA PHE A 398 -6.95 3.85 3.10
C PHE A 398 -7.69 4.10 1.77
N GLY A 399 -8.93 3.64 1.64
CA GLY A 399 -9.78 3.77 0.45
C GLY A 399 -9.26 3.08 -0.83
N GLY A 400 -8.09 2.46 -0.78
CA GLY A 400 -7.36 2.03 -1.98
C GLY A 400 -6.65 3.15 -2.72
N HIS A 401 -6.31 4.26 -2.04
CA HIS A 401 -5.51 5.33 -2.66
C HIS A 401 -4.29 4.74 -3.38
N THR A 402 -4.00 5.27 -4.56
CA THR A 402 -2.94 4.75 -5.44
C THR A 402 -1.53 5.18 -5.03
N SER A 403 -1.41 6.10 -4.07
CA SER A 403 -0.12 6.62 -3.60
C SER A 403 0.68 5.54 -2.87
N PRO A 404 1.93 5.26 -3.30
CA PRO A 404 2.76 4.28 -2.63
C PRO A 404 3.36 4.86 -1.35
N GLY A 405 3.65 3.98 -0.41
CA GLY A 405 4.45 4.28 0.77
C GLY A 405 3.90 3.66 2.03
N ALA A 406 4.79 3.42 2.99
CA ALA A 406 4.40 2.96 4.32
C ALA A 406 5.44 3.34 5.39
N ASN A 407 5.06 3.24 6.66
CA ASN A 407 5.93 3.54 7.80
C ASN A 407 6.93 2.39 8.09
N THR A 408 7.62 1.87 7.08
CA THR A 408 8.31 0.57 7.19
C THR A 408 9.46 0.54 8.21
N ALA A 409 10.15 1.67 8.41
CA ALA A 409 11.18 1.81 9.45
C ALA A 409 10.58 1.66 10.86
N VAL A 410 9.35 2.12 11.06
CA VAL A 410 8.61 1.97 12.33
C VAL A 410 8.29 0.51 12.57
N TRP A 411 7.88 -0.22 11.53
CA TRP A 411 7.53 -1.65 11.64
C TRP A 411 8.71 -2.49 12.10
N VAL A 412 9.85 -2.40 11.38
CA VAL A 412 11.03 -3.23 11.69
C VAL A 412 11.57 -2.97 13.08
N GLN A 413 11.50 -1.72 13.57
CA GLN A 413 11.95 -1.35 14.90
C GLN A 413 10.96 -1.77 15.99
N ARG A 414 9.69 -1.33 15.89
CA ARG A 414 8.69 -1.53 16.97
C ARG A 414 8.29 -2.99 17.12
N PHE A 415 8.11 -3.71 16.01
CA PHE A 415 7.75 -5.12 16.08
C PHE A 415 8.80 -5.92 16.86
N GLN A 416 10.09 -5.72 16.55
CA GLN A 416 11.15 -6.40 17.27
C GLN A 416 11.19 -5.98 18.75
N GLN A 417 11.13 -4.67 19.02
CA GLN A 417 11.11 -4.14 20.39
C GLN A 417 9.97 -4.74 21.23
N TRP A 418 8.76 -4.82 20.68
CA TRP A 418 7.58 -5.30 21.39
C TRP A 418 7.61 -6.83 21.54
N ARG A 419 7.94 -7.56 20.48
CA ARG A 419 7.99 -9.03 20.49
C ARG A 419 9.04 -9.56 21.47
N THR A 420 10.21 -8.90 21.58
CA THR A 420 11.28 -9.34 22.48
C THR A 420 11.14 -8.84 23.91
N LYS A 421 10.09 -8.06 24.22
CA LYS A 421 9.81 -7.62 25.59
C LYS A 421 9.40 -8.81 26.45
N THR A 422 10.05 -8.98 27.60
CA THR A 422 9.69 -10.03 28.58
C THR A 422 8.23 -9.93 28.98
N GLY A 423 7.49 -11.04 28.84
CA GLY A 423 6.07 -11.12 29.18
C GLY A 423 5.12 -10.44 28.20
N SER A 424 5.57 -10.08 26.99
CA SER A 424 4.70 -9.47 25.98
C SER A 424 3.49 -10.34 25.62
N ALA A 425 2.33 -9.70 25.50
CA ALA A 425 1.10 -10.30 24.95
C ALA A 425 1.06 -10.29 23.41
N LEU A 426 2.09 -9.80 22.72
CA LEU A 426 2.20 -9.86 21.27
C LEU A 426 2.28 -11.33 20.82
N LYS A 427 1.35 -11.75 19.95
CA LYS A 427 1.24 -13.11 19.39
C LYS A 427 1.16 -13.14 17.87
N GLY A 428 1.31 -12.01 17.17
CA GLY A 428 1.18 -12.02 15.72
C GLY A 428 1.61 -10.76 14.99
N ILE A 429 1.47 -10.83 13.66
CA ILE A 429 1.42 -9.68 12.76
C ILE A 429 0.06 -9.63 12.05
N ALA A 430 -0.43 -8.44 11.70
CA ALA A 430 -1.70 -8.23 11.00
C ALA A 430 -1.57 -7.19 9.87
N TYR A 431 -1.50 -7.65 8.62
CA TYR A 431 -1.45 -6.75 7.45
C TYR A 431 -2.87 -6.41 7.00
N MET A 432 -3.33 -5.18 7.24
CA MET A 432 -4.73 -4.80 7.10
C MET A 432 -4.90 -3.54 6.24
N PRO A 433 -4.44 -3.52 4.98
CA PRO A 433 -4.76 -2.41 4.10
C PRO A 433 -6.28 -2.35 3.86
N GLU A 434 -6.85 -1.14 3.79
CA GLU A 434 -8.24 -1.01 3.35
C GLU A 434 -8.42 -1.44 1.90
N ALA A 435 -7.37 -1.41 1.07
CA ALA A 435 -7.37 -2.13 -0.20
C ALA A 435 -5.99 -2.75 -0.52
N THR A 436 -6.01 -4.00 -0.97
CA THR A 436 -4.88 -4.72 -1.57
C THR A 436 -4.65 -4.30 -3.03
N GLY A 437 -3.48 -4.67 -3.57
CA GLY A 437 -3.16 -4.50 -4.99
C GLY A 437 -2.45 -3.20 -5.36
N THR A 438 -2.03 -2.40 -4.37
CA THR A 438 -1.31 -1.12 -4.59
C THR A 438 0.19 -1.23 -4.32
N ASP A 439 0.58 -1.80 -3.17
CA ASP A 439 1.95 -1.70 -2.66
C ASP A 439 2.59 -3.07 -2.32
N PRO A 440 3.24 -3.75 -3.30
CA PRO A 440 3.80 -5.09 -3.08
C PRO A 440 4.99 -5.11 -2.11
N ALA A 441 5.85 -4.08 -2.13
CA ALA A 441 7.00 -3.99 -1.23
C ALA A 441 6.59 -3.83 0.25
N ALA A 442 5.50 -3.11 0.51
CA ALA A 442 4.98 -2.94 1.86
C ALA A 442 4.48 -4.27 2.44
N PHE A 443 3.71 -5.03 1.65
CA PHE A 443 3.21 -6.35 2.04
C PHE A 443 4.35 -7.34 2.33
N ASP A 444 5.30 -7.44 1.40
CA ASP A 444 6.43 -8.36 1.46
C ASP A 444 7.36 -8.06 2.67
N LEU A 445 7.68 -6.78 2.90
CA LEU A 445 8.46 -6.40 4.08
C LEU A 445 7.71 -6.69 5.38
N PHE A 446 6.41 -6.43 5.42
CA PHE A 446 5.60 -6.65 6.62
C PHE A 446 5.46 -8.14 6.95
N SER A 447 5.24 -8.99 5.95
CA SER A 447 5.16 -10.45 6.13
C SER A 447 6.51 -11.04 6.57
N ALA A 448 7.63 -10.50 6.06
CA ALA A 448 8.98 -10.90 6.44
C ALA A 448 9.29 -10.70 7.94
N LEU A 449 8.60 -9.78 8.63
CA LEU A 449 8.75 -9.58 10.07
C LEU A 449 8.54 -10.86 10.87
N ALA A 450 7.65 -11.75 10.41
CA ALA A 450 7.32 -12.98 11.11
C ALA A 450 8.44 -14.04 11.05
N TRP A 451 9.46 -13.91 10.19
CA TRP A 451 10.38 -15.01 9.90
C TRP A 451 11.82 -14.74 10.36
N GLY A 452 12.26 -15.47 11.39
CA GLY A 452 13.64 -15.42 11.91
C GLY A 452 13.85 -14.49 13.13
N PRO A 453 14.86 -14.78 13.98
CA PRO A 453 14.97 -14.16 15.30
C PRO A 453 15.63 -12.78 15.32
N SER A 454 16.42 -12.42 14.31
CA SER A 454 17.33 -11.26 14.30
C SER A 454 16.70 -9.93 13.89
N GLY A 455 15.40 -9.91 13.55
CA GLY A 455 14.78 -8.77 12.90
C GLY A 455 15.24 -8.56 11.45
N VAL A 456 14.63 -7.56 10.81
CA VAL A 456 14.85 -7.23 9.41
C VAL A 456 15.72 -5.98 9.31
N ASP A 457 16.86 -6.08 8.62
CA ASP A 457 17.65 -4.92 8.23
C ASP A 457 17.06 -4.30 6.96
N GLN A 458 16.50 -3.10 7.09
CA GLN A 458 15.74 -2.46 6.02
C GLN A 458 16.61 -2.22 4.77
N THR A 459 17.85 -1.76 4.92
CA THR A 459 18.75 -1.48 3.79
C THR A 459 19.08 -2.73 3.00
N THR A 460 19.47 -3.81 3.69
CA THR A 460 19.76 -5.11 3.07
C THR A 460 18.51 -5.70 2.43
N TRP A 461 17.35 -5.57 3.09
CA TRP A 461 16.09 -6.08 2.56
C TRP A 461 15.70 -5.38 1.25
N PHE A 462 15.74 -4.05 1.17
CA PHE A 462 15.38 -3.33 -0.07
C PHE A 462 16.37 -3.60 -1.22
N ALA A 463 17.66 -3.75 -0.93
CA ALA A 463 18.64 -4.15 -1.93
C ALA A 463 18.36 -5.57 -2.46
N GLY A 464 18.01 -6.50 -1.56
CA GLY A 464 17.58 -7.85 -1.93
C GLY A 464 16.28 -7.88 -2.73
N TYR A 465 15.29 -7.09 -2.29
CA TYR A 465 14.00 -6.90 -2.96
C TYR A 465 14.21 -6.45 -4.40
N ALA A 466 15.01 -5.39 -4.63
CA ALA A 466 15.29 -4.88 -5.97
C ALA A 466 15.84 -5.95 -6.92
N ALA A 467 16.75 -6.80 -6.43
CA ALA A 467 17.38 -7.84 -7.23
C ALA A 467 16.40 -8.96 -7.65
N ARG A 468 15.45 -9.35 -6.79
CA ARG A 468 14.46 -10.38 -7.14
C ARG A 468 13.22 -9.82 -7.84
N ARG A 469 12.86 -8.58 -7.52
CA ARG A 469 11.65 -7.91 -8.01
C ARG A 469 11.60 -7.88 -9.54
N TYR A 470 12.73 -7.65 -10.21
CA TYR A 470 12.80 -7.66 -11.67
C TYR A 470 13.42 -8.94 -12.26
N GLY A 471 13.78 -9.89 -11.40
CA GLY A 471 14.32 -11.19 -11.79
C GLY A 471 15.83 -11.18 -12.09
N GLY A 472 16.59 -10.27 -11.49
CA GLY A 472 18.03 -10.15 -11.68
C GLY A 472 18.63 -8.95 -10.95
N ALA A 473 19.90 -9.07 -10.54
CA ALA A 473 20.64 -7.97 -9.94
C ALA A 473 20.94 -6.88 -10.97
N ASP A 474 20.65 -5.63 -10.62
CA ASP A 474 20.89 -4.45 -11.43
C ASP A 474 21.18 -3.25 -10.52
N VAL A 475 22.21 -2.48 -10.86
CA VAL A 475 22.68 -1.36 -10.02
C VAL A 475 21.67 -0.21 -10.00
N HIS A 476 20.98 0.03 -11.11
CA HIS A 476 19.95 1.07 -11.23
C HIS A 476 18.66 0.63 -10.54
N ALA A 477 18.27 -0.64 -10.62
CA ALA A 477 17.17 -1.18 -9.83
C ALA A 477 17.43 -1.01 -8.33
N THR A 478 18.65 -1.33 -7.88
CA THR A 478 19.07 -1.16 -6.48
C THR A 478 19.03 0.32 -6.07
N ALA A 479 19.55 1.22 -6.91
CA ALA A 479 19.52 2.66 -6.65
C ALA A 479 18.09 3.22 -6.60
N ALA A 480 17.20 2.75 -7.48
CA ALA A 480 15.79 3.15 -7.48
C ALA A 480 15.10 2.76 -6.17
N TRP A 481 15.24 1.51 -5.75
CA TRP A 481 14.62 1.02 -4.51
C TRP A 481 15.24 1.61 -3.25
N GLU A 482 16.52 1.97 -3.29
CA GLU A 482 17.14 2.73 -2.22
C GLU A 482 16.61 4.18 -2.14
N ALA A 483 16.33 4.84 -3.27
CA ALA A 483 15.63 6.13 -3.28
C ALA A 483 14.21 5.99 -2.71
N LEU A 484 13.46 4.97 -3.14
CA LEU A 484 12.12 4.69 -2.61
C LEU A 484 12.14 4.38 -1.10
N ARG A 485 13.16 3.65 -0.63
CA ARG A 485 13.38 3.37 0.80
C ARG A 485 13.52 4.65 1.62
N ARG A 486 14.25 5.65 1.11
CA ARG A 486 14.45 6.96 1.75
C ARG A 486 13.32 7.98 1.51
N GLY A 487 12.36 7.62 0.65
CA GLY A 487 11.20 8.44 0.35
C GLY A 487 9.93 7.80 0.90
N PRO A 488 9.03 7.27 0.02
CA PRO A 488 7.76 6.70 0.44
C PRO A 488 7.81 5.62 1.53
N TYR A 489 8.91 4.87 1.65
CA TYR A 489 9.02 3.78 2.64
C TYR A 489 9.78 4.17 3.93
N SER A 490 10.15 5.44 4.11
CA SER A 490 10.73 5.96 5.36
C SER A 490 9.81 6.97 6.05
N MET A 491 8.50 6.89 5.84
CA MET A 491 7.56 7.80 6.48
C MET A 491 7.59 7.60 8.01
N PRO A 492 7.56 8.71 8.80
CA PRO A 492 7.60 8.63 10.25
C PRO A 492 6.22 8.30 10.83
N SER A 493 6.18 7.68 12.00
CA SER A 493 4.98 7.68 12.83
C SER A 493 4.64 9.11 13.32
N GLY A 494 3.44 9.27 13.87
CA GLY A 494 2.97 10.51 14.49
C GLY A 494 1.47 10.69 14.30
N SER A 495 0.98 10.68 13.06
CA SER A 495 -0.44 10.94 12.76
C SER A 495 -1.04 10.11 11.62
N TRP A 496 -0.23 9.51 10.77
CA TRP A 496 -0.68 8.82 9.55
C TRP A 496 0.15 7.55 9.32
N SER A 497 -0.43 6.55 8.67
CA SER A 497 0.26 5.30 8.29
C SER A 497 0.46 5.20 6.78
N GLU A 498 -0.32 5.96 6.03
CA GLU A 498 -0.42 6.04 4.57
C GLU A 498 0.20 7.31 4.00
N ALA A 499 0.61 7.28 2.73
CA ALA A 499 1.06 8.47 2.01
C ALA A 499 -0.08 9.46 1.75
N GLN A 500 0.27 10.71 1.41
CA GLN A 500 -0.69 11.68 0.92
C GLN A 500 -1.35 11.20 -0.39
N ASP A 501 -2.66 11.43 -0.52
CA ASP A 501 -3.43 11.09 -1.72
C ASP A 501 -3.26 12.12 -2.86
N SER A 502 -3.91 11.83 -3.98
CA SER A 502 -3.76 12.58 -5.23
C SER A 502 -4.56 13.87 -5.25
N LEU A 503 -3.90 14.99 -5.57
CA LEU A 503 -4.63 16.27 -5.76
C LEU A 503 -5.40 16.32 -7.06
N PHE A 504 -5.07 15.46 -8.03
CA PHE A 504 -5.85 15.34 -9.24
C PHE A 504 -7.24 14.79 -8.97
N ALA A 505 -7.37 13.86 -8.02
CA ALA A 505 -8.65 13.31 -7.60
C ALA A 505 -9.52 14.29 -6.81
N ALA A 506 -8.92 15.31 -6.20
CA ALA A 506 -9.63 16.26 -5.35
C ALA A 506 -10.73 17.02 -6.09
N ARG A 507 -11.83 17.32 -5.39
CA ARG A 507 -12.77 18.34 -5.86
C ARG A 507 -12.05 19.69 -5.98
N PRO A 508 -12.05 20.33 -7.16
CA PRO A 508 -11.16 21.46 -7.43
C PRO A 508 -11.35 22.66 -6.51
N SER A 509 -10.24 23.12 -5.96
CA SER A 509 -10.09 24.42 -5.30
C SER A 509 -8.62 24.84 -5.31
N LEU A 510 -8.34 26.14 -5.45
CA LEU A 510 -6.96 26.66 -5.35
C LEU A 510 -6.31 26.43 -3.97
N ALA A 511 -7.10 26.11 -2.94
CA ALA A 511 -6.64 25.88 -1.58
C ALA A 511 -6.71 24.40 -1.16
N VAL A 512 -7.09 23.49 -2.06
CA VAL A 512 -7.24 22.07 -1.71
C VAL A 512 -5.87 21.43 -1.43
N THR A 513 -5.82 20.59 -0.40
CA THR A 513 -4.59 19.93 0.04
C THR A 513 -4.72 18.40 0.14
N ARG A 514 -5.91 17.87 -0.13
CA ARG A 514 -6.28 16.45 -0.01
C ARG A 514 -7.32 16.10 -1.07
N GLY A 515 -7.30 14.87 -1.57
CA GLY A 515 -8.39 14.32 -2.38
C GLY A 515 -9.60 13.93 -1.52
N ALA A 516 -9.35 13.11 -0.51
CA ALA A 516 -10.28 12.64 0.50
C ALA A 516 -10.22 13.51 1.78
N SER A 517 -11.33 13.58 2.52
CA SER A 517 -11.38 14.34 3.78
C SER A 517 -10.35 13.84 4.82
N TRP A 518 -10.14 12.53 4.89
CA TRP A 518 -9.24 11.87 5.84
C TRP A 518 -7.97 11.34 5.17
N SER A 519 -7.22 12.24 4.53
CA SER A 519 -5.88 11.98 3.96
C SER A 519 -4.83 12.94 4.53
N PRO A 520 -3.53 12.61 4.52
CA PRO A 520 -2.47 13.56 4.86
C PRO A 520 -2.54 14.86 4.01
N PRO A 521 -2.58 16.06 4.64
CA PRO A 521 -2.68 17.35 3.92
C PRO A 521 -1.39 17.74 3.18
N SER A 522 -0.27 17.10 3.50
CA SER A 522 1.06 17.48 3.05
C SER A 522 1.85 16.26 2.66
N MET A 523 2.86 16.46 1.81
CA MET A 523 3.78 15.38 1.46
C MET A 523 4.43 14.80 2.72
N ARG A 524 4.35 13.47 2.87
CA ARG A 524 4.94 12.73 4.00
C ARG A 524 6.36 12.24 3.73
N TYR A 525 6.84 12.43 2.52
CA TYR A 525 8.18 12.10 2.07
C TYR A 525 8.68 13.16 1.07
N ASP A 526 9.99 13.15 0.81
CA ASP A 526 10.61 14.01 -0.20
C ASP A 526 10.27 13.49 -1.62
N ALA A 527 9.50 14.27 -2.37
CA ALA A 527 9.10 13.96 -3.75
C ALA A 527 10.29 13.73 -4.70
N ALA A 528 11.44 14.34 -4.42
CA ALA A 528 12.64 14.15 -5.24
C ALA A 528 13.13 12.69 -5.21
N GLN A 529 12.84 11.93 -4.15
CA GLN A 529 13.21 10.52 -4.07
C GLN A 529 12.43 9.66 -5.09
N VAL A 530 11.12 9.92 -5.27
CA VAL A 530 10.31 9.21 -6.27
C VAL A 530 10.75 9.59 -7.68
N ARG A 531 11.10 10.87 -7.90
CA ARG A 531 11.65 11.29 -9.19
C ARG A 531 13.01 10.66 -9.48
N THR A 532 13.89 10.57 -8.49
CA THR A 532 15.18 9.86 -8.60
C THR A 532 14.96 8.38 -8.91
N ALA A 533 14.01 7.74 -8.22
CA ALA A 533 13.66 6.35 -8.50
C ALA A 533 13.19 6.15 -9.95
N LEU A 534 12.36 7.05 -10.49
CA LEU A 534 11.95 6.99 -11.89
C LEU A 534 13.14 7.12 -12.87
N ASP A 535 14.10 8.00 -12.58
CA ASP A 535 15.32 8.11 -13.41
C ASP A 535 16.13 6.82 -13.41
N GLU A 536 16.35 6.24 -12.24
CA GLU A 536 17.07 4.99 -12.10
C GLU A 536 16.31 3.82 -12.75
N LEU A 537 14.99 3.74 -12.60
CA LEU A 537 14.17 2.71 -13.26
C LEU A 537 14.27 2.77 -14.80
N LEU A 538 14.41 3.96 -15.39
CA LEU A 538 14.59 4.11 -16.84
C LEU A 538 15.98 3.64 -17.33
N LEU A 539 16.95 3.47 -16.43
CA LEU A 539 18.30 2.99 -16.70
C LEU A 539 18.49 1.48 -16.44
N VAL A 540 17.52 0.82 -15.80
CA VAL A 540 17.52 -0.63 -15.58
C VAL A 540 17.75 -1.37 -16.90
N ALA A 541 18.56 -2.42 -16.89
CA ALA A 541 18.92 -3.16 -18.10
C ALA A 541 17.67 -3.61 -18.91
N PRO A 542 17.65 -3.44 -20.26
CA PRO A 542 16.49 -3.80 -21.10
C PRO A 542 16.02 -5.25 -20.93
N SER A 543 16.92 -6.16 -20.56
CA SER A 543 16.61 -7.55 -20.29
C SER A 543 15.65 -7.73 -19.10
N LEU A 544 15.66 -6.84 -18.12
CA LEU A 544 14.79 -6.89 -16.93
C LEU A 544 13.48 -6.10 -17.10
N GLN A 545 13.43 -5.15 -18.04
CA GLN A 545 12.28 -4.27 -18.29
C GLN A 545 11.02 -5.01 -18.77
N GLY A 546 11.16 -6.25 -19.23
CA GLY A 546 10.05 -7.09 -19.67
C GLY A 546 9.30 -7.82 -18.55
N SER A 547 9.79 -7.77 -17.29
CA SER A 547 9.06 -8.38 -16.16
C SER A 547 7.77 -7.63 -15.86
N ASP A 548 6.71 -8.34 -15.45
CA ASP A 548 5.43 -7.73 -15.07
C ASP A 548 5.62 -6.77 -13.89
N ALA A 549 6.42 -7.18 -12.90
CA ALA A 549 6.86 -6.39 -11.77
C ALA A 549 7.46 -5.03 -12.16
N TYR A 550 8.42 -5.02 -13.09
CA TYR A 550 9.05 -3.78 -13.56
C TYR A 550 8.03 -2.84 -14.21
N ARG A 551 7.15 -3.39 -15.06
CA ARG A 551 6.16 -2.60 -15.78
C ARG A 551 5.14 -1.99 -14.82
N PHE A 552 4.68 -2.76 -13.83
CA PHE A 552 3.81 -2.29 -12.76
C PHE A 552 4.45 -1.13 -11.98
N ASP A 553 5.68 -1.33 -11.49
CA ASP A 553 6.39 -0.33 -10.70
C ASP A 553 6.65 0.94 -11.52
N LEU A 554 7.01 0.79 -12.80
CA LEU A 554 7.26 1.93 -13.69
C LEU A 554 5.99 2.76 -13.93
N VAL A 555 4.82 2.12 -14.11
CA VAL A 555 3.53 2.82 -14.19
C VAL A 555 3.24 3.57 -12.89
N ASN A 556 3.35 2.91 -11.74
CA ASN A 556 3.02 3.50 -10.45
C ASN A 556 3.91 4.68 -10.08
N PHE A 557 5.23 4.56 -10.25
CA PHE A 557 6.15 5.65 -9.90
C PHE A 557 6.13 6.78 -10.93
N SER A 558 5.87 6.50 -12.22
CA SER A 558 5.64 7.56 -13.22
C SER A 558 4.40 8.39 -12.87
N ARG A 559 3.30 7.73 -12.52
CA ARG A 559 2.08 8.38 -12.05
C ARG A 559 2.33 9.20 -10.78
N GLN A 560 3.06 8.63 -9.81
CA GLN A 560 3.35 9.31 -8.55
C GLN A 560 4.26 10.55 -8.72
N VAL A 561 5.16 10.56 -9.71
CA VAL A 561 5.95 11.77 -10.04
C VAL A 561 5.05 12.94 -10.44
N LEU A 562 4.03 12.68 -11.27
CA LEU A 562 3.06 13.71 -11.68
C LEU A 562 2.19 14.17 -10.51
N ASP A 563 1.70 13.23 -9.71
CA ASP A 563 0.91 13.56 -8.53
C ASP A 563 1.69 14.40 -7.50
N ASN A 564 2.96 14.06 -7.27
CA ASN A 564 3.85 14.88 -6.42
C ASN A 564 4.04 16.29 -6.99
N ARG A 565 4.14 16.44 -8.33
CA ARG A 565 4.23 17.76 -8.98
C ARG A 565 2.95 18.57 -8.78
N ALA A 566 1.77 17.95 -8.76
CA ALA A 566 0.49 18.65 -8.54
C ALA A 566 0.51 19.49 -7.24
N ARG A 567 1.14 18.96 -6.18
CA ARG A 567 1.30 19.66 -4.89
C ARG A 567 2.22 20.88 -4.94
N THR A 568 3.07 20.98 -5.96
CA THR A 568 3.90 22.17 -6.23
C THR A 568 3.24 23.12 -7.23
N LEU A 569 2.54 22.56 -8.23
CA LEU A 569 1.93 23.32 -9.31
C LEU A 569 0.67 24.08 -8.85
N LEU A 570 -0.18 23.49 -8.01
CA LEU A 570 -1.42 24.13 -7.56
C LEU A 570 -1.18 25.45 -6.80
N PRO A 571 -0.23 25.55 -5.84
CA PRO A 571 0.12 26.83 -5.23
C PRO A 571 0.60 27.90 -6.23
N GLN A 572 1.30 27.50 -7.31
CA GLN A 572 1.73 28.44 -8.35
C GLN A 572 0.53 28.95 -9.17
N ILE A 573 -0.40 28.06 -9.53
CA ILE A 573 -1.67 28.43 -10.19
C ILE A 573 -2.44 29.40 -9.31
N ALA A 574 -2.55 29.11 -8.01
CA ALA A 574 -3.20 29.97 -7.04
C ALA A 574 -2.53 31.35 -6.96
N GLY A 575 -1.19 31.39 -6.92
CA GLY A 575 -0.42 32.63 -6.96
C GLY A 575 -0.69 33.46 -8.22
N ALA A 576 -0.70 32.82 -9.39
CA ALA A 576 -0.98 33.49 -10.66
C ALA A 576 -2.42 34.05 -10.72
N TYR A 577 -3.40 33.28 -10.24
CA TYR A 577 -4.79 33.73 -10.15
C TYR A 577 -4.95 34.92 -9.19
N ASN A 578 -4.36 34.85 -7.99
CA ASN A 578 -4.41 35.91 -6.99
C ASN A 578 -3.71 37.20 -7.46
N ALA A 579 -2.62 37.07 -8.20
CA ALA A 579 -1.92 38.19 -8.84
C ALA A 579 -2.66 38.74 -10.08
N ARG A 580 -3.81 38.15 -10.46
CA ARG A 580 -4.54 38.44 -11.69
C ARG A 580 -3.69 38.33 -12.96
N ASN A 581 -2.66 37.49 -12.94
CA ASN A 581 -1.78 37.27 -14.09
C ASN A 581 -2.39 36.21 -15.01
N LEU A 582 -3.27 36.65 -15.92
CA LEU A 582 -4.01 35.76 -16.81
C LEU A 582 -3.11 34.88 -17.68
N THR A 583 -2.02 35.42 -18.21
CA THR A 583 -1.08 34.66 -19.06
C THR A 583 -0.40 33.55 -18.27
N LEU A 584 0.10 33.86 -17.07
CA LEU A 584 0.74 32.86 -16.22
C LEU A 584 -0.28 31.82 -15.72
N PHE A 585 -1.49 32.26 -15.32
CA PHE A 585 -2.57 31.37 -14.90
C PHE A 585 -2.92 30.36 -15.99
N ARG A 586 -3.14 30.82 -17.23
CA ARG A 586 -3.44 29.94 -18.37
C ARG A 586 -2.31 28.95 -18.67
N SER A 587 -1.06 29.41 -18.59
CA SER A 587 0.12 28.54 -18.79
C SER A 587 0.15 27.41 -17.77
N LEU A 588 0.07 27.75 -16.48
CA LEU A 588 0.16 26.77 -15.40
C LEU A 588 -1.06 25.84 -15.34
N ALA A 589 -2.27 26.36 -15.62
CA ALA A 589 -3.47 25.53 -15.76
C ALA A 589 -3.36 24.57 -16.97
N GLY A 590 -2.69 25.01 -18.04
CA GLY A 590 -2.35 24.15 -19.19
C GLY A 590 -1.41 23.02 -18.80
N GLU A 591 -0.37 23.30 -18.02
CA GLU A 591 0.53 22.29 -17.46
C GLU A 591 -0.21 21.28 -16.57
N TRP A 592 -1.12 21.74 -15.72
CA TRP A 592 -1.94 20.87 -14.88
C TRP A 592 -2.78 19.89 -15.71
N ASN A 593 -3.46 20.40 -16.74
CA ASN A 593 -4.28 19.57 -17.63
C ASN A 593 -3.43 18.60 -18.45
N ALA A 594 -2.20 18.98 -18.83
CA ALA A 594 -1.26 18.09 -19.50
C ALA A 594 -0.78 16.96 -18.57
N ASP A 595 -0.46 17.28 -17.30
CA ASP A 595 -0.09 16.29 -16.30
C ASP A 595 -1.26 15.32 -16.03
N LEU A 596 -2.49 15.80 -15.89
CA LEU A 596 -3.71 14.96 -15.79
C LEU A 596 -3.87 13.99 -16.97
N ALA A 597 -3.72 14.50 -18.20
CA ALA A 597 -3.83 13.66 -19.39
C ALA A 597 -2.72 12.61 -19.46
N LEU A 598 -1.52 12.95 -18.96
CA LEU A 598 -0.41 12.01 -18.89
C LEU A 598 -0.59 10.96 -17.78
N VAL A 599 -1.18 11.33 -16.62
CA VAL A 599 -1.60 10.38 -15.58
C VAL A 599 -2.55 9.34 -16.17
N ASP A 600 -3.61 9.75 -16.88
CA ASP A 600 -4.57 8.82 -17.49
C ASP A 600 -3.90 7.86 -18.48
N ARG A 601 -3.00 8.36 -19.34
CA ARG A 601 -2.24 7.52 -20.29
C ARG A 601 -1.27 6.56 -19.60
N VAL A 602 -0.54 7.01 -18.59
CA VAL A 602 0.40 6.18 -17.80
C VAL A 602 -0.36 5.06 -17.09
N SER A 603 -1.43 5.40 -16.38
CA SER A 603 -2.27 4.41 -15.71
C SER A 603 -2.93 3.45 -16.70
N GLY A 604 -3.24 3.92 -17.92
CA GLY A 604 -3.83 3.10 -18.98
C GLY A 604 -2.89 2.05 -19.56
N ALA A 605 -1.59 2.08 -19.22
CA ALA A 605 -0.60 1.11 -19.66
C ALA A 605 -0.56 -0.17 -18.80
N ASP A 606 -1.37 -0.25 -17.74
CA ASP A 606 -1.52 -1.42 -16.88
C ASP A 606 -3.00 -1.66 -16.54
N ALA A 607 -3.51 -2.87 -16.77
CA ALA A 607 -4.91 -3.21 -16.52
C ALA A 607 -5.33 -3.04 -15.04
N ARG A 608 -4.39 -3.15 -14.11
CA ARG A 608 -4.62 -2.95 -12.66
C ARG A 608 -4.86 -1.49 -12.29
N SER A 609 -4.54 -0.57 -13.19
CA SER A 609 -4.69 0.88 -13.02
C SER A 609 -5.76 1.46 -13.94
N MET A 610 -6.77 0.67 -14.30
CA MET A 610 -7.85 1.04 -15.21
C MET A 610 -9.23 0.81 -14.57
N VAL A 611 -10.17 1.73 -14.78
CA VAL A 611 -11.54 1.60 -14.25
C VAL A 611 -12.38 0.58 -15.04
N GLY A 612 -12.01 0.29 -16.30
CA GLY A 612 -12.76 -0.62 -17.17
C GLY A 612 -12.82 -2.06 -16.66
N PRO A 613 -11.70 -2.72 -16.33
CA PRO A 613 -11.70 -4.05 -15.73
C PRO A 613 -12.52 -4.12 -14.44
N TRP A 614 -12.44 -3.08 -13.60
CA TRP A 614 -13.20 -2.96 -12.36
C TRP A 614 -14.72 -2.96 -12.60
N ILE A 615 -15.19 -2.13 -13.54
CA ILE A 615 -16.62 -2.08 -13.92
C ILE A 615 -17.06 -3.39 -14.60
N ALA A 616 -16.23 -3.95 -15.47
CA ALA A 616 -16.52 -5.20 -16.17
C ALA A 616 -16.69 -6.36 -15.18
N ALA A 617 -15.84 -6.43 -14.15
CA ALA A 617 -15.96 -7.42 -13.08
C ALA A 617 -17.32 -7.28 -12.37
N ALA A 618 -17.71 -6.08 -11.92
CA ALA A 618 -19.01 -5.87 -11.27
C ALA A 618 -20.20 -6.28 -12.14
N ARG A 619 -20.19 -5.88 -13.42
CA ARG A 619 -21.26 -6.23 -14.38
C ARG A 619 -21.31 -7.73 -14.66
N SER A 620 -20.22 -8.47 -14.55
CA SER A 620 -20.20 -9.92 -14.83
C SER A 620 -21.07 -10.74 -13.86
N TRP A 621 -21.38 -10.18 -12.69
CA TRP A 621 -22.22 -10.83 -11.68
C TRP A 621 -23.72 -10.63 -11.89
N GLY A 622 -24.12 -9.67 -12.74
CA GLY A 622 -25.52 -9.38 -12.99
C GLY A 622 -26.15 -10.27 -14.07
N THR A 623 -27.36 -10.75 -13.77
CA THR A 623 -28.14 -11.65 -14.64
C THR A 623 -28.84 -10.90 -15.79
N ASP A 624 -29.25 -9.67 -15.56
CA ASP A 624 -29.92 -8.81 -16.54
C ASP A 624 -29.33 -7.39 -16.60
N ALA A 625 -29.79 -6.58 -17.56
CA ALA A 625 -29.28 -5.22 -17.75
C ALA A 625 -29.51 -4.29 -16.55
N THR A 626 -30.63 -4.45 -15.84
CA THR A 626 -30.97 -3.62 -14.68
C THR A 626 -30.07 -3.95 -13.50
N GLU A 627 -29.85 -5.23 -13.23
CA GLU A 627 -28.92 -5.68 -12.20
C GLU A 627 -27.49 -5.25 -12.55
N ARG A 628 -27.03 -5.46 -13.79
CA ARG A 628 -25.69 -5.03 -14.23
C ARG A 628 -25.46 -3.53 -14.04
N ASN A 629 -26.44 -2.70 -14.37
CA ASN A 629 -26.34 -1.25 -14.19
C ASN A 629 -26.33 -0.87 -12.70
N ARG A 630 -27.03 -1.61 -11.83
CA ARG A 630 -26.99 -1.41 -10.37
C ARG A 630 -25.62 -1.77 -9.80
N LEU A 631 -25.03 -2.91 -10.20
CA LEU A 631 -23.70 -3.32 -9.74
C LEU A 631 -22.61 -2.37 -10.26
N GLU A 632 -22.76 -1.84 -11.48
CA GLU A 632 -21.90 -0.77 -11.98
C GLU A 632 -22.03 0.52 -11.16
N TYR A 633 -23.25 0.94 -10.82
CA TYR A 633 -23.46 2.11 -9.94
C TYR A 633 -22.84 1.90 -8.56
N ASP A 634 -22.97 0.70 -7.98
CA ASP A 634 -22.35 0.35 -6.70
C ASP A 634 -20.84 0.59 -6.71
N VAL A 635 -20.13 0.06 -7.71
CA VAL A 635 -18.68 0.21 -7.77
C VAL A 635 -18.20 1.60 -8.24
N ARG A 636 -18.99 2.32 -9.05
CA ARG A 636 -18.64 3.69 -9.47
C ARG A 636 -18.87 4.70 -8.35
N SER A 637 -19.99 4.57 -7.62
CA SER A 637 -20.28 5.43 -6.47
C SER A 637 -19.22 5.26 -5.39
N LEU A 638 -18.78 4.03 -5.09
CA LEU A 638 -17.71 3.78 -4.12
C LEU A 638 -16.45 4.64 -4.37
N LEU A 639 -16.00 4.71 -5.63
CA LEU A 639 -14.79 5.45 -6.02
C LEU A 639 -14.95 6.98 -6.04
N THR A 640 -16.18 7.48 -5.94
CA THR A 640 -16.52 8.88 -6.23
C THR A 640 -17.36 9.50 -5.13
N THR A 641 -18.69 9.49 -5.23
CA THR A 641 -19.56 10.10 -4.20
C THR A 641 -19.56 9.33 -2.90
N TRP A 642 -19.18 8.05 -2.94
CA TRP A 642 -19.33 7.01 -1.92
C TRP A 642 -20.78 6.71 -1.54
N GLY A 643 -21.65 7.71 -1.53
CA GLY A 643 -23.02 7.61 -1.07
C GLY A 643 -23.93 8.71 -1.57
N PRO A 644 -25.09 8.88 -0.92
CA PRO A 644 -25.97 10.03 -1.09
C PRO A 644 -25.26 11.33 -0.73
N ARG A 645 -25.85 12.47 -1.12
CA ARG A 645 -25.27 13.80 -0.85
C ARG A 645 -24.93 14.04 0.62
N ALA A 646 -25.77 13.60 1.55
CA ALA A 646 -25.51 13.72 2.98
C ALA A 646 -24.20 13.04 3.39
N ALA A 647 -23.87 11.88 2.79
CA ALA A 647 -22.62 11.20 3.05
C ALA A 647 -21.44 11.84 2.31
N SER A 648 -21.64 12.11 1.02
CA SER A 648 -20.65 12.71 0.14
C SER A 648 -20.19 14.10 0.63
N ASP A 649 -21.11 15.05 0.72
CA ASP A 649 -20.80 16.47 0.88
C ASP A 649 -20.84 16.87 2.35
N ASP A 650 -21.95 16.60 3.02
CA ASP A 650 -22.18 17.09 4.38
C ASP A 650 -21.28 16.38 5.41
N ASN A 651 -20.84 15.15 5.10
CA ASN A 651 -20.00 14.33 5.97
C ASN A 651 -18.65 13.91 5.33
N GLY A 652 -18.34 14.38 4.12
CA GLY A 652 -16.97 14.31 3.57
C GLY A 652 -16.50 12.98 2.98
N LEU A 653 -17.40 12.03 2.68
CA LEU A 653 -17.01 10.76 2.06
C LEU A 653 -16.69 10.84 0.55
N HIS A 654 -16.96 11.98 -0.09
CA HIS A 654 -16.58 12.16 -1.49
C HIS A 654 -15.08 11.90 -1.68
N ASP A 655 -14.79 11.17 -2.76
CA ASP A 655 -13.46 10.78 -3.19
C ASP A 655 -12.66 10.02 -2.11
N TYR A 656 -13.31 9.47 -1.07
CA TYR A 656 -12.63 8.68 -0.03
C TYR A 656 -11.86 7.51 -0.65
N ALA A 657 -12.45 6.83 -1.64
CA ALA A 657 -11.83 5.70 -2.32
C ALA A 657 -11.22 6.08 -3.68
N ASN A 658 -10.72 7.32 -3.80
CA ASN A 658 -10.19 7.82 -5.06
C ASN A 658 -9.05 6.95 -5.61
N ARG A 659 -8.96 6.91 -6.95
CA ARG A 659 -7.93 6.17 -7.69
C ARG A 659 -7.45 7.00 -8.85
N ASP A 660 -6.14 7.07 -9.05
CA ASP A 660 -5.58 7.62 -10.29
C ASP A 660 -5.66 6.60 -11.46
N TRP A 661 -6.85 6.06 -11.69
CA TRP A 661 -7.10 5.07 -12.73
C TRP A 661 -7.46 5.68 -14.07
N ALA A 662 -6.95 5.09 -15.15
CA ALA A 662 -7.34 5.48 -16.49
C ALA A 662 -8.84 5.28 -16.70
N GLY A 663 -9.47 6.24 -17.37
CA GLY A 663 -10.92 6.32 -17.53
C GLY A 663 -11.64 7.03 -16.37
N LEU A 664 -11.18 6.88 -15.13
CA LEU A 664 -11.65 7.71 -14.00
C LEU A 664 -11.02 9.10 -14.05
N VAL A 665 -9.70 9.16 -14.30
CA VAL A 665 -8.97 10.42 -14.46
C VAL A 665 -9.52 11.21 -15.64
N SER A 666 -9.57 10.63 -16.85
CA SER A 666 -10.14 11.29 -18.03
C SER A 666 -11.66 11.49 -17.98
N GLY A 667 -12.40 10.59 -17.32
CA GLY A 667 -13.86 10.62 -17.27
C GLY A 667 -14.46 11.52 -16.20
N LEU A 668 -13.73 11.82 -15.13
CA LEU A 668 -14.24 12.61 -14.00
C LEU A 668 -13.27 13.70 -13.55
N TYR A 669 -12.04 13.35 -13.18
CA TYR A 669 -11.10 14.32 -12.57
C TYR A 669 -10.69 15.42 -13.55
N GLY A 670 -10.33 15.06 -14.78
CA GLY A 670 -10.04 16.01 -15.85
C GLY A 670 -11.20 16.99 -16.10
N PRO A 671 -12.43 16.48 -16.34
CA PRO A 671 -13.61 17.33 -16.44
C PRO A 671 -13.86 18.25 -15.24
N ARG A 672 -13.64 17.80 -14.00
CA ARG A 672 -13.79 18.63 -12.80
C ARG A 672 -12.82 19.83 -12.85
N TRP A 673 -11.52 19.57 -13.03
CA TRP A 673 -10.50 20.62 -13.07
C TRP A 673 -10.67 21.57 -14.26
N ALA A 674 -11.04 21.05 -15.43
CA ALA A 674 -11.33 21.86 -16.60
C ALA A 674 -12.50 22.84 -16.35
N ALA A 675 -13.59 22.37 -15.72
CA ALA A 675 -14.72 23.20 -15.36
C ALA A 675 -14.34 24.31 -14.35
N TYR A 676 -13.49 23.97 -13.37
CA TYR A 676 -12.99 24.92 -12.39
C TYR A 676 -12.09 25.99 -13.00
N PHE A 677 -11.06 25.59 -13.76
CA PHE A 677 -10.16 26.55 -14.39
C PHE A 677 -10.86 27.43 -15.43
N SER A 678 -11.85 26.90 -16.17
CA SER A 678 -12.69 27.72 -17.05
C SER A 678 -13.48 28.79 -16.28
N SER A 679 -13.95 28.45 -15.07
CA SER A 679 -14.65 29.37 -14.18
C SER A 679 -13.72 30.48 -13.66
N LEU A 680 -12.48 30.13 -13.27
CA LEU A 680 -11.45 31.08 -12.86
C LEU A 680 -10.97 31.99 -14.01
N ASP A 681 -10.78 31.45 -15.21
CA ASP A 681 -10.40 32.22 -16.41
C ASP A 681 -11.45 33.28 -16.74
N LYS A 682 -12.73 32.90 -16.72
CA LYS A 682 -13.86 33.83 -16.91
C LYS A 682 -13.86 34.92 -15.84
N ALA A 683 -13.65 34.56 -14.58
CA ALA A 683 -13.55 35.53 -13.48
C ALA A 683 -12.41 36.54 -13.70
N LEU A 684 -11.24 36.10 -14.17
CA LEU A 684 -10.11 36.97 -14.48
C LEU A 684 -10.37 37.91 -15.67
N THR A 685 -11.08 37.43 -16.70
CA THR A 685 -11.35 38.19 -17.93
C THR A 685 -12.52 39.16 -17.81
N SER A 686 -13.56 38.82 -17.05
CA SER A 686 -14.75 39.65 -16.86
C SER A 686 -14.71 40.53 -15.61
N GLY A 687 -13.85 40.21 -14.64
CA GLY A 687 -13.85 40.81 -13.30
C GLY A 687 -14.98 40.31 -12.39
N SER A 688 -15.71 39.24 -12.78
CA SER A 688 -16.75 38.63 -11.94
C SER A 688 -16.18 37.61 -10.94
N ALA A 689 -17.01 37.14 -10.00
CA ALA A 689 -16.65 36.00 -9.17
C ALA A 689 -16.66 34.69 -10.01
N PRO A 690 -15.85 33.68 -9.64
CA PRO A 690 -15.96 32.34 -10.20
C PRO A 690 -17.36 31.76 -9.99
N ARG A 691 -17.88 31.07 -10.99
CA ARG A 691 -19.13 30.33 -10.92
C ARG A 691 -19.01 29.16 -9.91
N PRO A 692 -19.94 29.04 -8.93
CA PRO A 692 -20.04 27.85 -8.10
C PRO A 692 -20.33 26.59 -8.94
N ILE A 693 -19.76 25.46 -8.53
CA ILE A 693 -19.96 24.17 -9.20
C ILE A 693 -20.49 23.18 -8.17
N ASP A 694 -21.60 22.53 -8.49
CA ASP A 694 -22.14 21.44 -7.69
C ASP A 694 -21.39 20.15 -8.03
N TRP A 695 -20.35 19.87 -7.24
CA TRP A 695 -19.48 18.72 -7.48
C TRP A 695 -20.21 17.39 -7.33
N TYR A 696 -21.07 17.23 -6.32
CA TYR A 696 -21.86 16.00 -6.17
C TYR A 696 -22.72 15.71 -7.39
N ALA A 697 -23.40 16.72 -7.95
CA ALA A 697 -24.23 16.50 -9.12
C ALA A 697 -23.41 16.00 -10.32
N MET A 698 -22.19 16.49 -10.48
CA MET A 698 -21.26 16.04 -11.52
C MET A 698 -20.78 14.60 -11.27
N ASP A 699 -20.47 14.28 -10.01
CA ASP A 699 -19.93 12.98 -9.59
C ASP A 699 -20.99 11.88 -9.66
N ASP A 700 -22.19 12.13 -9.13
CA ASP A 700 -23.32 11.19 -9.17
C ASP A 700 -23.78 10.99 -10.62
N ALA A 701 -23.72 12.03 -11.46
CA ALA A 701 -23.99 11.88 -12.89
C ALA A 701 -22.97 10.96 -13.56
N TRP A 702 -21.68 11.03 -13.22
CA TRP A 702 -20.68 10.08 -13.71
C TRP A 702 -20.92 8.66 -13.16
N ALA A 703 -21.27 8.54 -11.88
CA ALA A 703 -21.53 7.24 -11.26
C ALA A 703 -22.74 6.51 -11.86
N ARG A 704 -23.75 7.25 -12.35
CA ARG A 704 -24.95 6.70 -13.01
C ARG A 704 -24.77 6.39 -14.50
N GLN A 705 -23.65 6.77 -15.10
CA GLN A 705 -23.38 6.43 -16.50
C GLN A 705 -23.15 4.94 -16.67
N THR A 706 -23.45 4.45 -17.89
CA THR A 706 -23.24 3.05 -18.29
C THR A 706 -22.29 2.94 -19.50
N ALA A 707 -21.56 4.03 -19.78
CA ALA A 707 -20.57 4.06 -20.85
C ALA A 707 -19.43 3.08 -20.54
N SER A 708 -19.07 2.27 -21.52
CA SER A 708 -17.99 1.30 -21.38
C SER A 708 -16.62 1.98 -21.43
N TYR A 709 -15.69 1.45 -20.63
CA TYR A 709 -14.27 1.83 -20.66
C TYR A 709 -13.43 0.67 -21.23
N PRO A 710 -12.25 0.96 -21.80
CA PRO A 710 -11.32 -0.08 -22.22
C PRO A 710 -10.99 -1.05 -21.07
N THR A 711 -10.91 -2.34 -21.37
CA THR A 711 -10.51 -3.39 -20.41
C THR A 711 -9.11 -3.95 -20.67
N ALA A 712 -8.47 -3.54 -21.76
CA ALA A 712 -7.11 -3.92 -22.13
C ALA A 712 -6.18 -2.71 -22.06
N PRO A 713 -4.94 -2.88 -21.56
CA PRO A 713 -4.00 -1.79 -21.43
C PRO A 713 -3.55 -1.26 -22.80
N THR A 714 -3.18 0.01 -22.86
CA THR A 714 -2.71 0.70 -24.06
C THR A 714 -1.47 1.54 -23.76
N GLY A 715 -0.57 1.65 -24.74
CA GLY A 715 0.69 2.38 -24.58
C GLY A 715 1.81 1.51 -24.01
N ASP A 716 3.04 2.00 -24.15
CA ASP A 716 4.24 1.38 -23.58
C ASP A 716 4.66 2.13 -22.30
N PRO A 717 4.67 1.46 -21.13
CA PRO A 717 5.13 2.03 -19.87
C PRO A 717 6.48 2.73 -19.95
N VAL A 718 7.45 2.18 -20.71
CA VAL A 718 8.79 2.78 -20.82
C VAL A 718 8.75 4.08 -21.61
N ALA A 719 8.06 4.11 -22.76
CA ALA A 719 7.88 5.33 -23.53
C ALA A 719 7.15 6.42 -22.73
N LEU A 720 6.09 6.05 -22.00
CA LEU A 720 5.31 6.96 -21.16
C LEU A 720 6.11 7.47 -19.96
N ALA A 721 6.87 6.62 -19.28
CA ALA A 721 7.77 7.01 -18.21
C ALA A 721 8.84 8.02 -18.66
N ARG A 722 9.39 7.85 -19.87
CA ARG A 722 10.29 8.85 -20.48
C ARG A 722 9.59 10.17 -20.77
N GLU A 723 8.31 10.14 -21.11
CA GLU A 723 7.49 11.35 -21.29
C GLU A 723 7.30 12.07 -19.96
N VAL A 724 6.98 11.35 -18.88
CA VAL A 724 6.92 11.89 -17.52
C VAL A 724 8.27 12.50 -17.11
N ALA A 725 9.37 11.79 -17.32
CA ALA A 725 10.72 12.27 -17.00
C ALA A 725 11.09 13.58 -17.71
N ARG A 726 10.55 13.82 -18.91
CA ARG A 726 10.70 15.09 -19.65
C ARG A 726 9.75 16.18 -19.13
N ALA A 727 8.51 15.81 -18.79
CA ALA A 727 7.50 16.74 -18.27
C ALA A 727 7.87 17.27 -16.89
N VAL A 728 8.47 16.41 -16.06
CA VAL A 728 8.97 16.73 -14.72
C VAL A 728 10.48 16.49 -14.70
N PRO A 729 11.29 17.48 -15.11
CA PRO A 729 12.73 17.36 -15.01
C PRO A 729 13.13 17.03 -13.58
N GLY A 730 14.04 16.06 -13.40
CA GLY A 730 14.63 15.81 -12.10
C GLY A 730 15.30 17.07 -11.55
N ALA A 731 15.58 17.10 -10.24
CA ALA A 731 16.53 18.08 -9.72
C ALA A 731 17.77 18.00 -10.63
N ALA A 732 18.16 19.11 -11.25
CA ALA A 732 19.36 19.12 -12.06
C ALA A 732 20.46 18.56 -11.18
N ALA A 733 21.12 17.48 -11.62
CA ALA A 733 22.23 16.91 -10.89
C ALA A 733 23.12 18.08 -10.46
N VAL A 734 23.38 18.20 -9.15
CA VAL A 734 24.44 19.09 -8.67
C VAL A 734 25.63 18.77 -9.59
N PRO A 735 26.14 19.72 -10.38
CA PRO A 735 27.22 19.43 -11.29
C PRO A 735 28.31 18.79 -10.45
N THR A 736 28.66 17.57 -10.83
CA THR A 736 29.89 16.90 -10.44
C THR A 736 31.03 17.93 -10.60
N PRO A 737 32.10 17.88 -9.77
CA PRO A 737 33.28 18.70 -9.99
C PRO A 737 33.62 18.79 -11.48
N GLY A 738 33.65 20.01 -12.01
CA GLY A 738 33.56 20.18 -13.47
C GLY A 738 34.04 21.54 -13.94
N THR A 739 34.53 21.56 -15.18
CA THR A 739 34.97 22.76 -15.88
C THR A 739 34.10 22.98 -17.11
N GLY A 740 33.56 24.19 -17.27
CA GLY A 740 32.61 24.49 -18.32
C GLY A 740 32.23 25.97 -18.38
N ARG A 741 31.16 26.29 -19.10
CA ARG A 741 30.55 27.62 -19.11
C ARG A 741 29.46 27.68 -18.05
N LEU A 742 29.47 28.73 -17.23
CA LEU A 742 28.38 28.99 -16.29
C LEU A 742 27.34 29.87 -17.01
N VAL A 743 26.22 29.27 -17.39
CA VAL A 743 25.17 29.88 -18.23
C VAL A 743 23.99 30.30 -17.36
N GLY A 744 23.53 31.53 -17.53
CA GLY A 744 22.38 32.11 -16.83
C GLY A 744 21.30 32.64 -17.77
N ILE A 745 20.55 33.64 -17.32
CA ILE A 745 19.42 34.25 -18.04
C ILE A 745 19.74 34.62 -19.49
N GLY A 746 18.81 34.32 -20.40
CA GLY A 746 18.95 34.58 -21.83
C GLY A 746 20.04 33.78 -22.54
N GLY A 747 20.50 32.67 -21.93
CA GLY A 747 21.57 31.84 -22.49
C GLY A 747 22.93 32.53 -22.47
N LYS A 748 23.12 33.53 -21.61
CA LYS A 748 24.37 34.28 -21.48
C LYS A 748 25.32 33.61 -20.49
N CYS A 749 26.60 33.77 -20.74
CA CYS A 749 27.65 33.20 -19.91
C CYS A 749 28.18 34.21 -18.90
N VAL A 750 28.51 33.71 -17.71
CA VAL A 750 29.34 34.46 -16.76
C VAL A 750 30.71 34.68 -17.38
N ASP A 751 31.12 35.95 -17.42
CA ASP A 751 32.36 36.42 -18.01
C ASP A 751 33.02 37.43 -17.08
N THR A 752 34.32 37.62 -17.27
CA THR A 752 35.04 38.73 -16.65
C THR A 752 34.89 39.97 -17.51
N VAL A 753 34.73 41.14 -16.89
CA VAL A 753 34.57 42.39 -17.63
C VAL A 753 35.78 42.68 -18.52
N TYR A 754 35.51 42.96 -19.80
CA TYR A 754 36.52 43.17 -20.86
C TYR A 754 37.52 42.02 -21.04
N GLY A 755 37.20 40.81 -20.56
CA GLY A 755 38.13 39.68 -20.59
C GLY A 755 39.35 39.86 -19.65
N ALA A 756 39.26 40.76 -18.66
CA ALA A 756 40.37 41.03 -17.74
C ALA A 756 40.47 39.97 -16.63
N THR A 757 41.69 39.53 -16.33
CA THR A 757 41.96 38.50 -15.29
C THR A 757 42.61 39.06 -14.04
N SER A 758 42.78 40.40 -13.93
CA SER A 758 43.32 41.07 -12.75
C SER A 758 42.40 40.93 -11.52
N THR A 759 42.99 41.08 -10.33
CA THR A 759 42.22 41.06 -9.07
C THR A 759 41.33 42.29 -9.00
N GLY A 760 40.09 42.12 -8.53
CA GLY A 760 39.09 43.18 -8.49
C GLY A 760 38.25 43.31 -9.77
N THR A 761 38.54 42.53 -10.81
CA THR A 761 37.71 42.50 -12.02
C THR A 761 36.32 41.98 -11.68
N ALA A 762 35.30 42.80 -11.87
CA ALA A 762 33.91 42.41 -11.66
C ALA A 762 33.46 41.39 -12.72
N LEU A 763 32.45 40.59 -12.36
CA LEU A 763 31.82 39.62 -13.25
C LEU A 763 30.63 40.26 -13.97
N GLN A 764 30.36 39.76 -15.18
CA GLN A 764 29.26 40.20 -16.02
C GLN A 764 28.64 39.04 -16.79
N LEU A 765 27.48 39.28 -17.41
CA LEU A 765 26.96 38.46 -18.48
C LEU A 765 27.54 38.87 -19.83
N ASN A 766 27.86 37.90 -20.65
CA ASN A 766 28.21 38.13 -22.04
C ASN A 766 27.72 36.98 -22.93
N THR A 767 27.73 37.18 -24.24
CA THR A 767 27.40 36.12 -25.18
C THR A 767 28.40 34.98 -25.03
N CYS A 768 27.89 33.76 -24.89
CA CYS A 768 28.73 32.58 -24.72
C CYS A 768 29.64 32.38 -25.94
N GLY A 769 30.93 32.20 -25.70
CA GLY A 769 31.95 32.03 -26.72
C GLY A 769 33.12 31.16 -26.26
N GLY A 770 34.23 31.21 -26.99
CA GLY A 770 35.42 30.39 -26.74
C GLY A 770 36.42 30.95 -25.74
N ALA A 771 36.15 32.12 -25.13
CA ALA A 771 37.12 32.81 -24.27
C ALA A 771 37.42 32.02 -22.98
N THR A 772 38.69 32.02 -22.57
CA THR A 772 39.12 31.40 -21.30
C THR A 772 38.48 32.05 -20.08
N THR A 773 38.07 33.32 -20.18
CA THR A 773 37.38 34.09 -19.14
C THR A 773 35.92 33.70 -18.92
N GLN A 774 35.36 32.88 -19.81
CA GLN A 774 34.04 32.25 -19.66
C GLN A 774 34.16 30.77 -19.28
N THR A 775 35.39 30.27 -19.07
CA THR A 775 35.63 28.92 -18.61
C THR A 775 35.75 28.94 -17.09
N TRP A 776 34.78 28.33 -16.42
CA TRP A 776 34.64 28.28 -14.97
C TRP A 776 34.80 26.85 -14.48
N THR A 777 35.50 26.68 -13.37
CA THR A 777 35.69 25.41 -12.68
C THR A 777 35.00 25.46 -11.33
N LEU A 778 34.14 24.46 -11.07
CA LEU A 778 33.50 24.21 -9.78
C LEU A 778 34.14 22.94 -9.23
N PRO A 779 35.11 23.01 -8.29
CA PRO A 779 35.86 21.85 -7.85
C PRO A 779 35.12 20.97 -6.83
N GLY A 780 33.95 21.41 -6.35
CA GLY A 780 33.20 20.75 -5.27
C GLY A 780 33.57 21.22 -3.85
N ASP A 781 34.54 22.13 -3.70
CA ASP A 781 34.97 22.68 -2.41
C ASP A 781 34.26 24.00 -2.03
N GLY A 782 33.16 24.32 -2.71
CA GLY A 782 32.42 25.57 -2.52
C GLY A 782 32.98 26.76 -3.28
N THR A 783 34.10 26.66 -4.00
CA THR A 783 34.61 27.79 -4.80
C THR A 783 34.15 27.74 -6.26
N ILE A 784 34.03 28.92 -6.89
CA ILE A 784 33.80 29.08 -8.34
C ILE A 784 35.03 29.77 -8.93
N ARG A 785 35.75 29.10 -9.85
CA ARG A 785 37.09 29.51 -10.27
C ARG A 785 37.20 29.82 -11.77
N THR A 786 37.94 30.86 -12.12
CA THR A 786 38.43 31.10 -13.49
C THR A 786 39.77 31.82 -13.44
N ALA A 787 40.63 31.62 -14.45
CA ALA A 787 41.95 32.24 -14.54
C ALA A 787 42.79 32.17 -13.25
N GLY A 788 42.71 31.06 -12.51
CA GLY A 788 43.43 30.84 -11.24
C GLY A 788 42.91 31.63 -10.04
N LYS A 789 41.73 32.24 -10.15
CA LYS A 789 41.10 33.10 -9.12
C LYS A 789 39.69 32.62 -8.79
N CYS A 790 39.17 33.08 -7.66
CA CYS A 790 37.86 32.74 -7.14
C CYS A 790 36.86 33.90 -7.33
N ALA A 791 35.59 33.57 -7.55
CA ALA A 791 34.48 34.52 -7.46
C ALA A 791 34.28 34.93 -6.00
N ASP A 792 34.29 36.23 -5.73
CA ASP A 792 34.27 36.83 -4.39
C ASP A 792 33.26 37.98 -4.36
N THR A 793 32.50 38.11 -3.26
CA THR A 793 31.71 39.32 -3.05
C THR A 793 32.65 40.48 -2.74
N ARG A 794 32.55 41.61 -3.47
CA ARG A 794 33.51 42.72 -3.35
C ARG A 794 33.74 43.13 -1.89
N SER A 795 35.00 43.15 -1.48
CA SER A 795 35.44 43.45 -0.11
C SER A 795 34.83 42.52 0.97
N GLY A 796 34.35 41.35 0.57
CA GLY A 796 33.60 40.43 1.42
C GLY A 796 32.28 40.98 1.94
N ALA A 797 31.68 41.99 1.29
CA ALA A 797 30.42 42.58 1.73
C ALA A 797 29.23 41.61 1.56
N VAL A 798 28.20 41.79 2.39
CA VAL A 798 27.01 40.92 2.47
C VAL A 798 25.70 41.60 2.08
N ALA A 799 25.74 42.90 1.77
CA ALA A 799 24.56 43.67 1.40
C ALA A 799 24.05 43.29 0.00
N ALA A 800 22.73 43.25 -0.17
CA ALA A 800 22.12 43.08 -1.49
C ALA A 800 22.60 44.18 -2.45
N GLY A 801 22.89 43.81 -3.70
CA GLY A 801 23.49 44.70 -4.70
C GLY A 801 25.01 44.70 -4.71
N THR A 802 25.67 44.01 -3.76
CA THR A 802 27.15 43.92 -3.76
C THR A 802 27.64 43.22 -5.03
N PRO A 803 28.56 43.83 -5.81
CA PRO A 803 29.14 43.20 -6.99
C PRO A 803 29.98 41.97 -6.68
N VAL A 804 29.92 40.98 -7.56
CA VAL A 804 30.83 39.82 -7.54
C VAL A 804 32.03 40.09 -8.44
N GLN A 805 33.23 39.72 -7.98
CA GLN A 805 34.50 40.00 -8.65
C GLN A 805 35.49 38.83 -8.55
N LEU A 806 36.58 38.89 -9.31
CA LEU A 806 37.72 37.99 -9.17
C LEU A 806 38.64 38.43 -8.02
N ALA A 807 38.99 37.48 -7.17
CA ALA A 807 39.99 37.65 -6.12
C ALA A 807 40.90 36.41 -6.03
N PRO A 808 42.12 36.54 -5.49
CA PRO A 808 42.92 35.37 -5.10
C PRO A 808 42.10 34.44 -4.21
N CYS A 809 42.15 33.13 -4.49
CA CYS A 809 41.46 32.14 -3.67
C CYS A 809 42.09 32.11 -2.28
N SER A 810 41.37 32.59 -1.27
CA SER A 810 41.84 32.74 0.11
C SER A 810 41.15 31.77 1.08
N GLY A 811 40.10 31.07 0.64
CA GLY A 811 39.25 30.26 1.51
C GLY A 811 38.28 31.08 2.37
N ALA A 812 38.20 32.40 2.15
CA ALA A 812 37.27 33.26 2.88
C ALA A 812 35.81 32.84 2.59
N PRO A 813 34.89 32.92 3.58
CA PRO A 813 33.47 32.60 3.37
C PRO A 813 32.79 33.40 2.25
N SER A 814 33.30 34.60 1.91
CA SER A 814 32.81 35.40 0.78
C SER A 814 33.05 34.75 -0.59
N GLN A 815 33.95 33.77 -0.65
CA GLN A 815 34.28 32.96 -1.84
C GLN A 815 33.62 31.59 -1.86
N SER A 816 32.81 31.28 -0.83
CA SER A 816 32.10 30.01 -0.71
C SER A 816 30.68 30.16 -1.25
N TRP A 817 30.36 29.34 -2.24
CA TRP A 817 29.14 29.34 -3.02
C TRP A 817 28.57 27.91 -3.07
N ALA A 818 27.27 27.80 -2.84
CA ALA A 818 26.54 26.55 -2.90
C ALA A 818 25.47 26.64 -3.98
N LEU A 819 25.65 25.89 -5.07
CA LEU A 819 24.59 25.70 -6.05
C LEU A 819 23.48 24.85 -5.43
N GLN A 820 22.26 25.36 -5.47
CA GLN A 820 21.06 24.76 -4.91
C GLN A 820 20.31 23.94 -5.96
N ALA A 821 19.36 23.12 -5.52
CA ALA A 821 18.51 22.31 -6.40
C ALA A 821 17.64 23.16 -7.34
N ASP A 822 17.29 24.39 -6.95
CA ASP A 822 16.54 25.37 -7.75
C ASP A 822 17.44 26.15 -8.75
N LEU A 823 18.68 25.70 -8.95
CA LEU A 823 19.72 26.32 -9.77
C LEU A 823 20.25 27.67 -9.25
N THR A 824 19.83 28.12 -8.07
CA THR A 824 20.42 29.31 -7.46
C THR A 824 21.82 29.04 -6.93
N VAL A 825 22.71 30.01 -7.04
CA VAL A 825 24.07 29.91 -6.48
C VAL A 825 24.15 30.78 -5.23
N ARG A 826 24.01 30.18 -4.06
CA ARG A 826 23.94 30.89 -2.77
C ARG A 826 25.32 31.12 -2.18
N ASN A 827 25.63 32.35 -1.79
CA ASN A 827 26.85 32.68 -1.06
C ASN A 827 26.74 32.27 0.41
N ALA A 828 27.74 31.57 0.94
CA ALA A 828 27.71 31.08 2.31
C ALA A 828 27.85 32.20 3.36
N LYS A 829 28.55 33.30 3.05
CA LYS A 829 28.73 34.42 3.99
C LYS A 829 27.49 35.29 4.10
N SER A 830 26.86 35.63 2.98
CA SER A 830 25.71 36.55 2.96
C SER A 830 24.35 35.85 3.01
N GLY A 831 24.27 34.56 2.64
CA GLY A 831 23.01 33.87 2.43
C GLY A 831 22.22 34.36 1.20
N LEU A 832 22.79 35.26 0.39
CA LEU A 832 22.18 35.79 -0.82
C LEU A 832 22.64 35.02 -2.06
N CYS A 833 21.89 35.12 -3.15
CA CYS A 833 22.14 34.38 -4.38
C CYS A 833 22.86 35.23 -5.43
N LEU A 834 23.71 34.59 -6.25
CA LEU A 834 24.32 35.18 -7.44
C LEU A 834 23.21 35.57 -8.41
N ASP A 835 23.22 36.83 -8.84
CA ASP A 835 22.12 37.45 -9.56
C ASP A 835 22.65 38.30 -10.72
N ALA A 836 22.03 38.16 -11.90
CA ALA A 836 22.20 39.09 -13.00
C ALA A 836 21.34 40.34 -12.77
N SER A 837 22.03 41.45 -12.45
CA SER A 837 21.42 42.69 -11.96
C SER A 837 20.25 43.17 -12.83
N GLY A 838 19.11 43.44 -12.19
CA GLY A 838 17.90 43.95 -12.84
C GLY A 838 17.21 42.94 -13.76
N ALA A 839 17.49 41.64 -13.59
CA ALA A 839 16.99 40.56 -14.44
C ALA A 839 17.25 40.76 -15.94
N SER A 840 18.34 41.47 -16.28
CA SER A 840 18.70 41.80 -17.65
C SER A 840 19.52 40.69 -18.31
N SER A 841 19.17 40.35 -19.56
CA SER A 841 19.92 39.41 -20.41
C SER A 841 20.88 40.11 -21.39
N SER A 842 21.08 41.43 -21.26
CA SER A 842 22.01 42.20 -22.10
C SER A 842 23.47 41.84 -21.83
N ASN A 843 24.31 41.92 -22.87
CA ASN A 843 25.77 41.82 -22.67
C ASN A 843 26.24 43.00 -21.79
N GLY A 844 27.14 42.72 -20.84
CA GLY A 844 27.67 43.70 -19.89
C GLY A 844 26.88 43.83 -18.58
N THR A 845 25.74 43.14 -18.44
CA THR A 845 24.98 43.12 -17.17
C THR A 845 25.87 42.60 -16.04
N ARG A 846 25.97 43.34 -14.93
CA ARG A 846 26.83 42.98 -13.80
C ARG A 846 26.22 41.86 -12.96
N LEU A 847 27.09 40.99 -12.43
CA LEU A 847 26.68 40.02 -11.43
C LEU A 847 26.85 40.60 -10.03
N ILE A 848 25.80 40.43 -9.23
CA ILE A 848 25.68 40.91 -7.86
C ILE A 848 25.21 39.77 -6.95
N ILE A 849 25.12 40.02 -5.65
CA ILE A 849 24.34 39.18 -4.73
C ILE A 849 22.98 39.84 -4.43
N TRP A 850 21.92 39.04 -4.38
CA TRP A 850 20.55 39.52 -4.15
C TRP A 850 19.71 38.48 -3.37
N PRO A 851 18.61 38.85 -2.67
CA PRO A 851 17.71 37.90 -2.05
C PRO A 851 17.31 36.75 -2.99
N CYS A 852 17.47 35.53 -2.51
CA CYS A 852 17.17 34.32 -3.26
C CYS A 852 15.67 34.21 -3.49
N ALA A 853 15.26 34.20 -4.76
CA ALA A 853 13.86 34.08 -5.19
C ALA A 853 13.66 32.99 -6.25
N ALA A 854 14.72 32.23 -6.57
CA ALA A 854 14.74 31.23 -7.66
C ALA A 854 14.31 31.80 -9.03
N ALA A 855 14.39 33.12 -9.21
CA ALA A 855 14.04 33.80 -10.45
C ALA A 855 15.03 33.44 -11.57
N THR A 856 14.61 33.57 -12.83
CA THR A 856 15.41 33.15 -14.00
C THR A 856 16.79 33.83 -14.08
N ASN A 857 16.95 35.04 -13.54
CA ASN A 857 18.22 35.77 -13.44
C ASN A 857 19.15 35.32 -12.30
N GLN A 858 18.70 34.38 -11.47
CA GLN A 858 19.45 33.76 -10.39
C GLN A 858 19.74 32.27 -10.65
N GLN A 859 19.25 31.71 -11.75
CA GLN A 859 19.45 30.31 -12.11
C GLN A 859 20.70 30.16 -12.98
N TRP A 860 21.61 29.27 -12.56
CA TRP A 860 22.90 29.06 -13.23
C TRP A 860 23.13 27.58 -13.52
N ARG A 861 23.58 27.28 -14.74
CA ARG A 861 23.90 25.92 -15.18
C ARG A 861 25.34 25.84 -15.66
N LEU A 862 26.08 24.84 -15.22
CA LEU A 862 27.40 24.54 -15.76
C LEU A 862 27.23 23.65 -17.01
N THR A 863 27.65 24.13 -18.17
CA THR A 863 27.61 23.36 -19.43
C THR A 863 29.02 23.04 -19.90
N PRO A 864 29.27 21.89 -20.56
CA PRO A 864 30.55 21.64 -21.23
C PRO A 864 30.93 22.76 -22.20
N ARG A 865 32.24 22.94 -22.44
CA ARG A 865 32.78 23.99 -23.32
C ARG A 865 32.49 23.74 -24.80
#